data_AF-A0A9P9DLM6-F1
#
_entry.id   AF-A0A9P9DLM6-F1
#
_cell.length_a   1.000
_cell.length_b   1.000
_cell.length_c   1.000
_cell.angle_alpha   90.00
_cell.angle_beta   90.00
_cell.angle_gamma   90.00
#
_symmetry.space_group_name_H-M   'P 1'
#
loop_
_entity.id
_entity.type
_entity.pdbx_description
1 polymer ?
#
loop_
_entity_poly.entity_id
_entity_poly.type
_entity_poly.pdbx_seq_one_letter_code
_entity_poly.pdbx_strand_id
1 'polypeptide(L)'
;MHYLSIAVAALGLLRVGQANLCKSDGLDGPPSVPAVINAVDHPIDVDRRDASHSTVWIDEDNYEDIEIPEEASCQIEAEGSNAVQKRQLWRRRKTAASVNTTIRRLTPRIAHTVKFSYSVYSAAPANTCRLQAAFNGNVFARTSRFTRINRGRTWVDISGTVTPYSRTGKLKISVICQARGSARVFVDDISVFANEDVSTSTNLVLTTSSLIVATETADVTSTQPNIESSTTSVSVSSASTAAVSSSVVSGSDVASNSDAALSSVVVSSPDVASSSTAASSSADDSSSASASNSASVSVSAAASSSAAGSSTDTASSSSAVSTSDDASSSISVSSSATESVSAAGSSSASSSGEASSSVVSSSDAVSSTAAASSSATDSASASVSAAGSISADVSSSATDSVSASASASVSASVSVSASNSAAASTSATDSVSAAGSSSAAAASSSDVASSSAAVSSSATASASASASVSAAASSSATSSSTSASPNSLPSGSVDSTILIIARDETTAAIGSSGLLGYGIPYTYLIVPQDGTTLPKLNSTVNTGNFGGIIVLDSVSYDYGATGWRSALTDAQWAEIHAYQTAFSVRMVRINDYPGISSGTLPVAGGCCEAGVSQSVFFSDTSAFSTANIKADAEVPTTGLYHVPASITDSSTTKAVAKFGTATGFSSESVAAVINNFNGREQFVWFMSWAPSWSLTSAYLEHGHIHWMTRGLFLGKRKIHLGAQIDDVQLSTEPYYPPGLGEMRINIADLQAHIDWQNQLAERLPAGSEFWLELAHNGNGDIMVATISQEDEDEGICIPEEAVYYETPVEAPHQWVKPIGSGVDVWPEDFEEYSWELQCAALDEFADWFTVPANRDNFGHISHTFTHLNLNNATYKDTAREIQFNQAWMAQIGIDQGRWYSPNGIVPPQITGLFNGDAIRAWMDNNITYVVGDNTRPATRHASNPYHALITTSSANGHDGLVVIPRFSTRIYYNCHSPECDLEEWIVTSAGTGDFYNLLSVERESVVRNLLTLMSDPYMFHQLNMYTRHDEPLTIGDQSGQLSLVMAWTETVVQEFVRLTNWPIRSITQDDLAHYFLDRETVDKCNPQLSYAFSDDGQSIKSVTVTADGNTCGKPIPVTIPSGSASASGGSSTSDVVGSEPPIQWVTLNGSPVTLTLSEAIAI
;
A
#
# COMPACT_ATOMS: atom_id res chain seq x y z
N MET A 1 19.70 16.37 20.07
CA MET A 1 20.34 17.64 19.63
C MET A 1 20.11 17.80 18.12
N HIS A 2 20.09 19.03 17.60
CA HIS A 2 20.09 19.43 16.17
C HIS A 2 19.67 18.37 15.14
N TYR A 3 18.51 18.51 14.50
CA TYR A 3 18.27 19.60 13.54
C TYR A 3 17.08 20.51 13.88
N LEU A 4 17.14 21.75 13.37
CA LEU A 4 16.04 22.71 13.38
C LEU A 4 15.96 23.37 12.00
N SER A 5 14.73 23.66 11.56
CA SER A 5 14.38 24.18 10.23
C SER A 5 14.83 25.63 10.00
N ILE A 6 14.88 26.03 8.71
CA ILE A 6 14.25 27.22 8.09
C ILE A 6 14.99 27.60 6.80
N ALA A 7 14.25 28.08 5.80
CA ALA A 7 14.76 28.60 4.53
C ALA A 7 14.36 30.07 4.30
N VAL A 8 14.92 30.68 3.25
CA VAL A 8 14.56 31.98 2.66
C VAL A 8 14.97 33.25 3.44
N ALA A 9 16.06 33.87 3.00
CA ALA A 9 16.05 35.26 2.50
C ALA A 9 17.37 35.56 1.76
N ALA A 10 17.34 36.39 0.71
CA ALA A 10 18.54 36.79 -0.03
C ALA A 10 18.47 38.26 -0.47
N LEU A 11 19.57 39.01 -0.27
CA LEU A 11 20.11 40.08 -1.11
C LEU A 11 21.29 40.75 -0.36
N GLY A 12 22.51 40.68 -0.92
CA GLY A 12 23.74 41.18 -0.28
C GLY A 12 24.21 42.53 -0.82
N LEU A 13 25.49 42.89 -0.60
CA LEU A 13 26.23 43.88 -1.42
C LEU A 13 27.76 43.88 -1.16
N LEU A 14 28.51 44.39 -2.16
CA LEU A 14 29.97 44.70 -2.19
C LEU A 14 30.93 43.47 -2.19
N ARG A 15 31.53 43.06 -3.33
CA ARG A 15 32.66 43.66 -4.12
C ARG A 15 34.03 43.51 -3.42
N VAL A 16 35.15 43.15 -4.05
CA VAL A 16 35.77 43.46 -5.38
C VAL A 16 36.51 42.19 -5.93
N GLY A 17 36.84 41.95 -7.21
CA GLY A 17 36.79 42.71 -8.47
C GLY A 17 37.47 41.97 -9.65
N GLN A 18 38.33 42.63 -10.45
CA GLN A 18 39.06 42.09 -11.62
C GLN A 18 40.44 42.74 -11.80
N ALA A 19 41.39 42.08 -12.51
CA ALA A 19 42.13 42.64 -13.68
C ALA A 19 43.20 41.67 -14.26
N ASN A 20 43.50 41.81 -15.56
CA ASN A 20 44.61 41.15 -16.29
C ASN A 20 45.89 42.02 -16.28
N LEU A 21 47.07 41.45 -16.65
CA LEU A 21 47.82 41.80 -17.88
C LEU A 21 49.30 41.30 -17.96
N CYS A 22 49.71 40.99 -19.20
CA CYS A 22 51.06 41.11 -19.83
C CYS A 22 52.31 40.34 -19.31
N LYS A 23 52.78 39.40 -20.14
CA LYS A 23 54.15 39.26 -20.70
C LYS A 23 54.17 38.12 -21.75
N SER A 24 54.93 38.14 -22.84
CA SER A 24 55.54 39.20 -23.68
C SER A 24 56.17 38.52 -24.92
N ASP A 25 56.00 39.06 -26.12
CA ASP A 25 56.50 38.47 -27.37
C ASP A 25 58.04 38.44 -27.48
N GLY A 26 58.63 37.48 -28.21
CA GLY A 26 60.09 37.39 -28.30
C GLY A 26 60.79 36.24 -29.07
N LEU A 27 60.42 36.01 -30.35
CA LEU A 27 61.30 35.48 -31.43
C LEU A 27 61.87 34.03 -31.43
N ASP A 28 62.07 33.55 -32.66
CA ASP A 28 63.02 32.56 -33.22
C ASP A 28 63.08 31.08 -32.77
N GLY A 29 63.28 30.21 -33.78
CA GLY A 29 63.82 28.84 -33.64
C GLY A 29 65.37 28.84 -33.70
N PRO A 30 66.09 27.73 -34.02
CA PRO A 30 65.66 26.53 -34.78
C PRO A 30 66.01 25.20 -34.03
N PRO A 31 66.02 23.99 -34.64
CA PRO A 31 66.06 22.72 -33.87
C PRO A 31 67.47 22.12 -33.65
N SER A 32 67.69 21.49 -32.49
CA SER A 32 68.77 20.52 -32.25
C SER A 32 68.50 19.57 -31.08
N VAL A 33 68.89 18.29 -31.24
CA VAL A 33 68.85 17.17 -30.26
C VAL A 33 70.29 16.96 -29.77
N PRO A 34 70.61 16.77 -28.46
CA PRO A 34 70.27 15.53 -27.73
C PRO A 34 70.06 15.54 -26.18
N ALA A 35 69.31 14.52 -25.75
CA ALA A 35 69.36 13.70 -24.51
C ALA A 35 70.10 14.16 -23.22
N VAL A 36 69.49 13.88 -22.05
CA VAL A 36 69.86 12.73 -21.16
C VAL A 36 68.91 12.58 -19.93
N ILE A 37 68.28 11.39 -19.83
CA ILE A 37 67.90 10.59 -18.64
C ILE A 37 67.32 11.30 -17.38
N ASN A 38 66.04 11.04 -17.10
CA ASN A 38 65.64 10.21 -15.94
C ASN A 38 64.29 9.52 -16.19
N ALA A 39 63.95 8.50 -15.39
CA ALA A 39 63.08 7.40 -15.84
C ALA A 39 61.63 7.39 -15.28
N VAL A 40 60.70 7.05 -16.18
CA VAL A 40 59.62 6.02 -16.06
C VAL A 40 58.92 5.83 -14.71
N ASP A 41 57.59 6.03 -14.71
CA ASP A 41 56.67 4.94 -14.33
C ASP A 41 55.30 5.07 -15.01
N HIS A 42 54.69 3.92 -15.38
CA HIS A 42 53.37 3.83 -16.02
C HIS A 42 52.65 2.54 -15.58
N PRO A 43 51.31 2.54 -15.39
CA PRO A 43 50.53 1.40 -14.89
C PRO A 43 50.36 0.27 -15.93
N ILE A 44 49.48 -0.71 -15.67
CA ILE A 44 49.22 -1.89 -16.51
C ILE A 44 47.83 -1.83 -17.16
N ASP A 45 47.76 -1.79 -18.50
CA ASP A 45 46.51 -1.68 -19.27
C ASP A 45 46.03 -2.99 -19.93
N VAL A 46 44.71 -3.05 -20.12
CA VAL A 46 43.98 -3.89 -21.08
C VAL A 46 43.07 -2.93 -21.88
N ASP A 47 43.10 -2.99 -23.22
CA ASP A 47 42.57 -1.91 -24.09
C ASP A 47 41.66 -2.45 -25.23
N ARG A 48 40.83 -1.57 -25.82
CA ARG A 48 39.60 -1.89 -26.58
C ARG A 48 39.23 -0.77 -27.59
N ARG A 49 39.54 -0.94 -28.90
CA ARG A 49 39.10 -0.03 -30.00
C ARG A 49 39.33 -0.56 -31.43
N ASP A 50 38.64 0.06 -32.40
CA ASP A 50 38.72 -0.03 -33.89
C ASP A 50 38.18 -1.33 -34.57
N ALA A 51 37.51 -1.35 -35.75
CA ALA A 51 36.75 -0.32 -36.50
C ALA A 51 35.87 -0.87 -37.70
N SER A 52 34.54 -0.70 -37.64
CA SER A 52 33.57 -0.35 -38.73
C SER A 52 32.95 -1.35 -39.78
N HIS A 53 31.60 -1.30 -39.88
CA HIS A 53 30.62 -1.45 -41.00
C HIS A 53 30.69 -2.54 -42.13
N SER A 54 29.62 -3.36 -42.26
CA SER A 54 28.69 -3.46 -43.43
C SER A 54 27.57 -4.54 -43.21
N THR A 55 26.60 -4.66 -44.14
CA THR A 55 25.24 -5.26 -43.93
C THR A 55 24.85 -6.41 -44.88
N VAL A 56 23.82 -7.21 -44.51
CA VAL A 56 22.69 -7.82 -45.31
C VAL A 56 22.26 -9.23 -44.80
N TRP A 57 20.96 -9.56 -44.99
CA TRP A 57 20.20 -10.73 -44.50
C TRP A 57 20.05 -11.88 -45.53
N ILE A 58 19.66 -13.09 -45.08
CA ILE A 58 18.66 -14.05 -45.66
C ILE A 58 18.06 -14.87 -44.48
N ASP A 59 16.88 -15.47 -44.65
CA ASP A 59 16.02 -16.11 -43.64
C ASP A 59 15.80 -17.64 -43.86
N GLU A 60 14.90 -18.24 -43.06
CA GLU A 60 14.15 -19.52 -43.23
C GLU A 60 14.75 -20.93 -42.94
N ASP A 61 13.88 -21.75 -42.34
CA ASP A 61 13.60 -23.20 -42.48
C ASP A 61 14.45 -24.39 -41.94
N ASN A 62 13.86 -25.01 -40.90
CA ASN A 62 13.40 -26.41 -40.77
C ASN A 62 14.33 -27.66 -40.78
N TYR A 63 13.98 -28.59 -39.86
CA TYR A 63 14.20 -30.06 -39.81
C TYR A 63 15.59 -30.73 -39.58
N GLU A 64 15.64 -31.50 -38.47
CA GLU A 64 16.42 -32.73 -38.14
C GLU A 64 17.98 -32.79 -38.16
N ASP A 65 18.50 -33.87 -37.56
CA ASP A 65 19.89 -34.07 -37.09
C ASP A 65 20.95 -34.20 -38.20
N ILE A 66 22.09 -33.48 -38.06
CA ILE A 66 23.38 -33.78 -38.71
C ILE A 66 24.54 -33.56 -37.72
N GLU A 67 25.49 -34.51 -37.64
CA GLU A 67 26.63 -34.45 -36.72
C GLU A 67 27.80 -33.53 -37.18
N ILE A 68 28.27 -32.71 -36.23
CA ILE A 68 29.66 -32.38 -35.86
C ILE A 68 30.75 -32.38 -36.97
N PRO A 69 31.45 -31.24 -37.15
CA PRO A 69 32.91 -31.26 -36.92
C PRO A 69 33.39 -30.43 -35.72
N GLU A 70 34.42 -30.91 -35.02
CA GLU A 70 35.14 -30.13 -34.00
C GLU A 70 36.07 -29.09 -34.64
N GLU A 71 35.90 -27.79 -34.34
CA GLU A 71 36.98 -26.84 -33.99
C GLU A 71 36.42 -25.44 -33.66
N ALA A 72 36.24 -25.13 -32.36
CA ALA A 72 35.65 -23.86 -31.91
C ALA A 72 36.63 -23.02 -31.06
N SER A 73 37.51 -22.25 -31.71
CA SER A 73 38.38 -21.25 -31.06
C SER A 73 37.99 -19.80 -31.39
N CYS A 74 36.77 -19.41 -31.03
CA CYS A 74 36.26 -18.06 -31.28
C CYS A 74 36.93 -17.02 -30.35
N GLN A 75 37.76 -16.14 -30.93
CA GLN A 75 38.20 -14.89 -30.28
C GLN A 75 37.08 -13.85 -30.32
N ILE A 76 37.08 -12.91 -29.36
CA ILE A 76 36.11 -11.81 -29.29
C ILE A 76 36.90 -10.49 -29.29
N GLU A 77 36.68 -9.69 -30.32
CA GLU A 77 36.94 -8.24 -30.30
C GLU A 77 35.59 -7.52 -30.10
N ALA A 78 35.61 -6.27 -29.62
CA ALA A 78 34.40 -5.59 -29.15
C ALA A 78 34.46 -4.07 -29.35
N GLU A 79 33.87 -3.61 -30.45
CA GLU A 79 33.51 -2.20 -30.69
C GLU A 79 32.23 -1.79 -29.95
N GLY A 80 31.98 -0.48 -29.88
CA GLY A 80 30.71 0.11 -29.48
C GLY A 80 30.73 1.63 -29.65
N SER A 81 29.66 2.20 -30.20
CA SER A 81 29.38 3.64 -30.17
C SER A 81 27.86 3.88 -30.33
N ASN A 82 27.38 5.05 -29.91
CA ASN A 82 25.96 5.26 -29.61
C ASN A 82 25.15 5.79 -30.81
N ALA A 83 23.96 5.21 -31.03
CA ALA A 83 22.81 5.82 -31.70
C ALA A 83 21.52 5.22 -31.13
N VAL A 84 20.37 5.89 -31.31
CA VAL A 84 19.08 5.53 -30.68
C VAL A 84 18.11 4.92 -31.69
N GLN A 85 17.62 3.70 -31.45
CA GLN A 85 16.20 3.30 -31.64
C GLN A 85 15.92 1.85 -31.16
N LYS A 86 14.63 1.45 -31.17
CA LYS A 86 14.09 0.21 -30.58
C LYS A 86 14.27 -1.04 -31.47
N ARG A 87 14.46 -2.22 -30.86
CA ARG A 87 13.69 -3.51 -31.04
C ARG A 87 14.39 -4.67 -30.27
N GLN A 88 13.73 -5.83 -30.19
CA GLN A 88 14.01 -6.94 -29.26
C GLN A 88 15.11 -7.93 -29.71
N LEU A 89 15.57 -8.76 -28.75
CA LEU A 89 16.33 -10.03 -28.89
C LEU A 89 17.74 -9.92 -29.54
N TRP A 90 18.70 -10.83 -29.36
CA TRP A 90 18.69 -12.21 -28.83
C TRP A 90 19.83 -12.45 -27.81
N ARG A 91 19.55 -13.11 -26.68
CA ARG A 91 20.60 -13.55 -25.73
C ARG A 91 21.32 -14.82 -26.22
N ARG A 92 22.51 -14.69 -26.84
CA ARG A 92 23.35 -15.85 -27.19
C ARG A 92 23.74 -16.68 -25.96
N ARG A 93 23.23 -17.91 -25.84
CA ARG A 93 23.75 -18.95 -24.91
C ARG A 93 25.25 -19.15 -25.16
N LYS A 94 26.10 -18.88 -24.17
CA LYS A 94 27.54 -19.20 -24.20
C LYS A 94 27.91 -20.17 -23.07
N THR A 95 27.75 -21.46 -23.34
CA THR A 95 28.26 -22.58 -22.52
C THR A 95 29.79 -22.69 -22.63
N ALA A 96 30.50 -21.67 -22.16
CA ALA A 96 31.95 -21.67 -22.10
C ALA A 96 32.44 -22.47 -20.89
N ALA A 97 33.12 -23.61 -21.13
CA ALA A 97 33.80 -24.37 -20.09
C ALA A 97 35.04 -23.64 -19.50
N SER A 98 35.42 -22.48 -20.05
CA SER A 98 36.54 -21.67 -19.55
C SER A 98 36.44 -20.18 -19.90
N VAL A 99 36.85 -19.33 -18.96
CA VAL A 99 37.22 -17.92 -19.19
C VAL A 99 38.69 -17.85 -19.60
N ASN A 100 39.00 -16.97 -20.57
CA ASN A 100 40.35 -16.76 -21.09
C ASN A 100 40.61 -15.26 -21.20
N THR A 101 41.75 -14.78 -20.69
CA THR A 101 42.18 -13.37 -20.81
C THR A 101 43.70 -13.27 -21.01
N THR A 102 44.19 -12.14 -21.52
CA THR A 102 45.63 -11.90 -21.72
C THR A 102 46.12 -10.80 -20.77
N ILE A 103 46.84 -11.21 -19.73
CA ILE A 103 47.52 -10.29 -18.82
C ILE A 103 48.70 -9.65 -19.56
N ARG A 104 48.84 -8.32 -19.46
CA ARG A 104 49.88 -7.52 -20.16
C ARG A 104 50.81 -6.84 -19.15
N ARG A 105 51.89 -6.23 -19.66
CA ARG A 105 52.96 -5.49 -18.96
C ARG A 105 53.60 -6.21 -17.75
N LEU A 106 53.60 -7.55 -17.76
CA LEU A 106 54.26 -8.39 -16.75
C LEU A 106 55.79 -8.22 -16.76
N THR A 107 56.46 -8.41 -15.63
CA THR A 107 57.94 -8.41 -15.55
C THR A 107 58.51 -9.81 -15.86
N PRO A 108 59.26 -10.02 -16.96
CA PRO A 108 59.74 -11.36 -17.33
C PRO A 108 60.71 -11.94 -16.29
N ARG A 109 60.54 -13.24 -15.99
CA ARG A 109 61.31 -14.03 -15.00
C ARG A 109 61.09 -13.67 -13.53
N ILE A 110 60.25 -12.68 -13.22
CA ILE A 110 59.85 -12.33 -11.85
C ILE A 110 58.57 -13.09 -11.48
N ALA A 111 58.50 -13.61 -10.26
CA ALA A 111 57.30 -14.28 -9.77
C ALA A 111 56.15 -13.27 -9.58
N HIS A 112 54.97 -13.59 -10.07
CA HIS A 112 53.74 -12.83 -9.85
C HIS A 112 52.69 -13.75 -9.23
N THR A 113 51.94 -13.29 -8.24
CA THR A 113 50.75 -14.01 -7.77
C THR A 113 49.54 -13.56 -8.57
N VAL A 114 48.77 -14.52 -9.07
CA VAL A 114 47.43 -14.31 -9.62
C VAL A 114 46.43 -14.76 -8.56
N LYS A 115 45.47 -13.90 -8.21
CA LYS A 115 44.31 -14.18 -7.35
C LYS A 115 43.01 -13.99 -8.15
N PHE A 116 41.99 -14.77 -7.83
CA PHE A 116 40.60 -14.49 -8.19
C PHE A 116 39.66 -15.11 -7.16
N SER A 117 38.40 -14.67 -7.16
CA SER A 117 37.34 -15.20 -6.29
C SER A 117 36.36 -16.02 -7.13
N TYR A 118 35.75 -17.05 -6.54
CA TYR A 118 34.73 -17.87 -7.24
C TYR A 118 33.58 -18.28 -6.31
N SER A 119 32.41 -18.56 -6.89
CA SER A 119 31.28 -19.13 -6.16
C SER A 119 30.57 -20.21 -6.99
N VAL A 120 30.24 -21.33 -6.35
CA VAL A 120 29.73 -22.54 -7.02
C VAL A 120 28.21 -22.58 -6.93
N TYR A 121 27.54 -22.14 -8.00
CA TYR A 121 26.08 -22.10 -8.09
C TYR A 121 25.47 -23.51 -8.12
N SER A 122 26.02 -24.41 -8.93
CA SER A 122 25.61 -25.81 -8.94
C SER A 122 26.72 -26.75 -9.39
N ALA A 123 26.66 -28.00 -8.93
CA ALA A 123 27.53 -29.08 -9.38
C ALA A 123 26.81 -30.43 -9.19
N ALA A 124 26.69 -31.23 -10.26
CA ALA A 124 26.00 -32.51 -10.24
C ALA A 124 26.62 -33.49 -11.26
N PRO A 125 26.92 -34.75 -10.88
CA PRO A 125 26.91 -35.31 -9.53
C PRO A 125 27.90 -34.64 -8.57
N ALA A 126 27.74 -34.86 -7.26
CA ALA A 126 28.69 -34.39 -6.25
C ALA A 126 30.10 -34.94 -6.50
N ASN A 127 31.13 -34.16 -6.19
CA ASN A 127 32.53 -34.53 -6.27
C ASN A 127 32.99 -34.99 -7.68
N THR A 128 32.43 -34.41 -8.74
CA THR A 128 32.84 -34.67 -10.14
C THR A 128 33.68 -33.54 -10.73
N CYS A 129 33.18 -32.30 -10.66
CA CYS A 129 33.78 -31.11 -11.27
C CYS A 129 34.56 -30.24 -10.27
N ARG A 130 35.52 -29.45 -10.77
CA ARG A 130 36.33 -28.45 -10.04
C ARG A 130 36.76 -27.30 -10.96
N LEU A 131 37.28 -26.20 -10.41
CA LEU A 131 38.02 -25.20 -11.18
C LEU A 131 39.51 -25.58 -11.33
N GLN A 132 40.10 -25.14 -12.44
CA GLN A 132 41.52 -25.18 -12.75
C GLN A 132 41.94 -23.86 -13.40
N ALA A 133 42.96 -23.21 -12.84
CA ALA A 133 43.57 -22.01 -13.41
C ALA A 133 44.97 -22.31 -13.97
N ALA A 134 45.22 -21.85 -15.19
CA ALA A 134 46.46 -22.02 -15.91
C ALA A 134 46.94 -20.71 -16.54
N PHE A 135 48.26 -20.54 -16.62
CA PHE A 135 48.90 -19.37 -17.20
C PHE A 135 49.92 -19.80 -18.26
N ASN A 136 49.75 -19.31 -19.50
CA ASN A 136 50.47 -19.80 -20.68
C ASN A 136 50.44 -21.34 -20.78
N GLY A 137 49.29 -21.95 -20.48
CA GLY A 137 49.07 -23.41 -20.47
C GLY A 137 49.50 -24.13 -19.18
N ASN A 138 50.36 -23.54 -18.35
CA ASN A 138 50.85 -24.16 -17.12
C ASN A 138 49.83 -23.97 -15.98
N VAL A 139 49.31 -25.07 -15.42
CA VAL A 139 48.36 -25.04 -14.30
C VAL A 139 49.08 -24.56 -13.03
N PHE A 140 48.57 -23.48 -12.42
CA PHE A 140 49.13 -22.91 -11.19
C PHE A 140 48.18 -23.06 -9.98
N ALA A 141 46.87 -23.24 -10.20
CA ALA A 141 45.92 -23.46 -9.12
C ALA A 141 44.77 -24.40 -9.54
N ARG A 142 44.20 -25.13 -8.58
CA ARG A 142 43.04 -26.03 -8.72
C ARG A 142 42.24 -26.01 -7.43
N THR A 143 40.91 -26.05 -7.51
CA THR A 143 40.06 -26.24 -6.32
C THR A 143 39.98 -27.72 -5.94
N SER A 144 39.45 -28.00 -4.75
CA SER A 144 38.77 -29.28 -4.48
C SER A 144 37.64 -29.51 -5.50
N ARG A 145 37.18 -30.76 -5.62
CA ARG A 145 35.95 -31.04 -6.37
C ARG A 145 34.74 -30.57 -5.56
N PHE A 146 33.71 -30.09 -6.25
CA PHE A 146 32.55 -29.46 -5.64
C PHE A 146 31.60 -30.49 -5.01
N THR A 147 31.27 -30.32 -3.74
CA THR A 147 30.53 -31.30 -2.91
C THR A 147 29.02 -31.36 -3.16
N ARG A 148 28.51 -30.67 -4.21
CA ARG A 148 27.09 -30.42 -4.57
C ARG A 148 26.37 -29.43 -3.66
N ILE A 149 25.96 -28.31 -4.28
CA ILE A 149 25.09 -27.22 -3.77
C ILE A 149 25.67 -26.37 -2.62
N ASN A 150 25.63 -25.05 -2.83
CA ASN A 150 25.30 -24.07 -1.79
C ASN A 150 24.24 -23.14 -2.41
N ARG A 151 22.99 -23.12 -1.91
CA ARG A 151 22.02 -22.03 -2.21
C ARG A 151 22.43 -20.80 -1.39
N GLY A 152 23.55 -20.16 -1.75
CA GLY A 152 24.10 -19.00 -1.04
C GLY A 152 25.38 -18.46 -1.68
N ARG A 153 25.51 -17.13 -1.79
CA ARG A 153 26.60 -16.42 -2.49
C ARG A 153 27.93 -16.41 -1.70
N THR A 154 28.36 -17.54 -1.15
CA THR A 154 29.68 -17.65 -0.51
C THR A 154 30.78 -17.60 -1.57
N TRP A 155 31.52 -16.51 -1.60
CA TRP A 155 32.71 -16.35 -2.45
C TRP A 155 33.92 -16.96 -1.77
N VAL A 156 34.76 -17.64 -2.54
CA VAL A 156 35.97 -18.30 -2.07
C VAL A 156 37.15 -17.80 -2.91
N ASP A 157 38.19 -17.34 -2.23
CA ASP A 157 39.42 -16.89 -2.87
C ASP A 157 40.30 -18.09 -3.30
N ILE A 158 40.95 -17.95 -4.45
CA ILE A 158 41.99 -18.85 -4.92
C ILE A 158 43.13 -18.04 -5.55
N SER A 159 44.37 -18.41 -5.22
CA SER A 159 45.57 -17.74 -5.71
C SER A 159 46.71 -18.71 -5.98
N GLY A 160 47.63 -18.33 -6.87
CA GLY A 160 48.90 -19.03 -7.04
C GLY A 160 49.92 -18.26 -7.87
N THR A 161 51.18 -18.68 -7.76
CA THR A 161 52.33 -17.98 -8.33
C THR A 161 52.62 -18.43 -9.77
N VAL A 162 52.86 -17.47 -10.65
CA VAL A 162 53.27 -17.67 -12.05
C VAL A 162 54.54 -16.87 -12.34
N THR A 163 55.46 -17.46 -13.11
CA THR A 163 56.69 -16.77 -13.54
C THR A 163 56.67 -16.63 -15.06
N PRO A 164 56.30 -15.46 -15.61
CA PRO A 164 56.13 -15.26 -17.04
C PRO A 164 57.49 -15.11 -17.76
N TYR A 165 57.64 -15.72 -18.92
CA TYR A 165 58.86 -15.59 -19.74
C TYR A 165 58.83 -14.39 -20.71
N SER A 166 57.70 -13.67 -20.80
CA SER A 166 57.53 -12.46 -21.61
C SER A 166 56.67 -11.42 -20.88
N ARG A 167 56.51 -10.22 -21.46
CA ARG A 167 55.68 -9.15 -20.87
C ARG A 167 54.16 -9.39 -20.99
N THR A 168 53.74 -10.54 -21.47
CA THR A 168 52.33 -10.92 -21.65
C THR A 168 52.12 -12.40 -21.35
N GLY A 169 50.92 -12.79 -20.93
CA GLY A 169 50.54 -14.19 -20.94
C GLY A 169 49.04 -14.43 -20.81
N LYS A 170 48.60 -15.58 -21.32
CA LYS A 170 47.19 -15.99 -21.33
C LYS A 170 46.83 -16.69 -20.03
N LEU A 171 45.95 -16.10 -19.24
CA LEU A 171 45.27 -16.71 -18.11
C LEU A 171 44.04 -17.47 -18.63
N LYS A 172 43.90 -18.74 -18.26
CA LYS A 172 42.75 -19.59 -18.55
C LYS A 172 42.21 -20.17 -17.24
N ILE A 173 40.96 -19.87 -16.91
CA ILE A 173 40.23 -20.44 -15.76
C ILE A 173 39.15 -21.35 -16.33
N SER A 174 39.20 -22.64 -16.03
CA SER A 174 38.31 -23.65 -16.62
C SER A 174 37.60 -24.48 -15.54
N VAL A 175 36.34 -24.82 -15.76
CA VAL A 175 35.71 -25.95 -15.05
C VAL A 175 36.17 -27.23 -15.73
N ILE A 176 36.66 -28.20 -14.95
CA ILE A 176 37.01 -29.54 -15.41
C ILE A 176 36.29 -30.58 -14.56
N CYS A 177 35.66 -31.54 -15.21
CA CYS A 177 35.05 -32.71 -14.58
C CYS A 177 35.99 -33.92 -14.76
N GLN A 178 35.61 -35.08 -14.22
CA GLN A 178 36.39 -36.33 -14.31
C GLN A 178 35.49 -37.58 -14.47
N ALA A 179 34.23 -37.35 -14.83
CA ALA A 179 33.12 -38.30 -14.99
C ALA A 179 31.91 -37.49 -15.49
N ARG A 180 30.89 -38.16 -16.06
CA ARG A 180 29.66 -37.50 -16.52
C ARG A 180 29.09 -36.55 -15.45
N GLY A 181 28.99 -35.28 -15.78
CA GLY A 181 28.59 -34.24 -14.84
C GLY A 181 28.62 -32.82 -15.40
N SER A 182 28.08 -31.89 -14.64
CA SER A 182 28.01 -30.47 -14.96
C SER A 182 28.25 -29.61 -13.71
N ALA A 183 28.81 -28.42 -13.90
CA ALA A 183 28.84 -27.39 -12.88
C ALA A 183 28.67 -25.99 -13.48
N ARG A 184 27.99 -25.12 -12.72
CA ARG A 184 27.84 -23.69 -12.95
C ARG A 184 28.64 -22.96 -11.87
N VAL A 185 29.63 -22.16 -12.27
CA VAL A 185 30.55 -21.48 -11.34
C VAL A 185 30.76 -20.04 -11.78
N PHE A 186 30.51 -19.10 -10.88
CA PHE A 186 30.84 -17.69 -11.07
C PHE A 186 32.31 -17.44 -10.71
N VAL A 187 32.99 -16.58 -11.44
CA VAL A 187 34.38 -16.12 -11.20
C VAL A 187 34.41 -14.59 -11.26
N ASP A 188 35.15 -13.97 -10.36
CA ASP A 188 35.30 -12.51 -10.24
C ASP A 188 36.64 -12.10 -9.57
N ASP A 189 36.87 -10.81 -9.35
CA ASP A 189 38.00 -10.20 -8.62
C ASP A 189 39.39 -10.69 -9.09
N ILE A 190 39.56 -10.80 -10.40
CA ILE A 190 40.83 -11.23 -11.00
C ILE A 190 41.88 -10.14 -10.79
N SER A 191 42.91 -10.47 -10.02
CA SER A 191 43.96 -9.55 -9.59
C SER A 191 45.35 -10.17 -9.73
N VAL A 192 46.34 -9.35 -10.05
CA VAL A 192 47.72 -9.80 -10.32
C VAL A 192 48.70 -8.85 -9.64
N PHE A 193 49.63 -9.39 -8.87
CA PHE A 193 50.64 -8.63 -8.14
C PHE A 193 52.02 -9.28 -8.28
N ALA A 194 53.08 -8.46 -8.37
CA ALA A 194 54.45 -8.94 -8.44
C ALA A 194 54.96 -9.30 -7.03
N ASN A 195 55.72 -10.39 -6.94
CA ASN A 195 56.30 -10.89 -5.69
C ASN A 195 57.76 -10.42 -5.57
N GLU A 196 57.97 -9.12 -5.35
CA GLU A 196 59.29 -8.52 -5.09
C GLU A 196 59.33 -7.83 -3.71
N ASP A 197 60.54 -7.64 -3.16
CA ASP A 197 60.74 -7.10 -1.82
C ASP A 197 60.40 -5.60 -1.72
N VAL A 198 59.38 -5.31 -0.90
CA VAL A 198 59.00 -4.03 -0.27
C VAL A 198 59.63 -2.74 -0.84
N SER A 199 59.12 -2.29 -1.99
CA SER A 199 58.71 -0.89 -2.17
C SER A 199 57.75 -0.74 -3.36
N THR A 200 56.75 0.16 -3.23
CA THR A 200 55.79 0.56 -4.30
C THR A 200 55.13 -0.58 -5.10
N SER A 201 54.18 -1.31 -4.49
CA SER A 201 53.32 -2.26 -5.21
C SER A 201 52.07 -1.59 -5.79
N THR A 202 52.01 -1.43 -7.12
CA THR A 202 50.76 -1.10 -7.83
C THR A 202 49.89 -2.35 -8.02
N ASN A 203 48.75 -2.39 -7.33
CA ASN A 203 47.75 -3.46 -7.49
C ASN A 203 46.85 -3.17 -8.70
N LEU A 204 46.57 -4.18 -9.51
CA LEU A 204 45.50 -4.15 -10.51
C LEU A 204 44.38 -5.12 -10.09
N VAL A 205 43.15 -4.62 -9.98
CA VAL A 205 41.93 -5.38 -9.70
C VAL A 205 41.01 -5.26 -10.90
N LEU A 206 40.52 -6.39 -11.42
CA LEU A 206 39.53 -6.46 -12.48
C LEU A 206 38.28 -7.18 -11.96
N THR A 207 37.24 -6.39 -11.68
CA THR A 207 35.88 -6.89 -11.44
C THR A 207 35.27 -7.32 -12.77
N THR A 208 35.06 -8.62 -12.96
CA THR A 208 34.56 -9.22 -14.21
C THR A 208 33.73 -10.47 -13.93
N SER A 209 32.53 -10.29 -13.37
CA SER A 209 31.59 -11.38 -13.06
C SER A 209 31.32 -12.26 -14.28
N SER A 210 31.90 -13.46 -14.30
CA SER A 210 31.84 -14.39 -15.43
C SER A 210 31.28 -15.73 -15.01
N LEU A 211 30.15 -16.14 -15.58
CA LEU A 211 29.57 -17.47 -15.37
C LEU A 211 30.24 -18.49 -16.30
N ILE A 212 30.90 -19.49 -15.71
CA ILE A 212 31.47 -20.65 -16.39
C ILE A 212 30.47 -21.81 -16.28
N VAL A 213 30.12 -22.41 -17.41
CA VAL A 213 29.23 -23.58 -17.48
C VAL A 213 29.93 -24.67 -18.28
N ALA A 214 30.12 -25.83 -17.65
CA ALA A 214 30.63 -27.02 -18.31
C ALA A 214 29.66 -28.20 -18.13
N THR A 215 29.62 -29.05 -19.15
CA THR A 215 28.86 -30.31 -19.23
C THR A 215 29.78 -31.31 -19.91
N GLU A 216 30.16 -32.39 -19.23
CA GLU A 216 31.04 -33.43 -19.77
C GLU A 216 30.23 -34.70 -20.02
N THR A 217 30.00 -35.05 -21.28
CA THR A 217 29.35 -36.29 -21.71
C THR A 217 30.41 -37.31 -22.10
N ALA A 218 30.82 -38.16 -21.15
CA ALA A 218 31.74 -39.25 -21.47
C ALA A 218 31.08 -40.23 -22.46
N ASP A 219 31.75 -40.50 -23.57
CA ASP A 219 31.31 -41.46 -24.58
C ASP A 219 32.15 -42.75 -24.57
N VAL A 220 31.58 -43.85 -25.03
CA VAL A 220 32.18 -45.20 -24.91
C VAL A 220 32.56 -45.71 -26.31
N THR A 221 33.78 -45.40 -26.73
CA THR A 221 34.34 -45.86 -28.01
C THR A 221 34.52 -47.38 -28.04
N SER A 222 33.53 -48.09 -28.58
CA SER A 222 33.62 -49.52 -28.88
C SER A 222 34.11 -49.72 -30.32
N THR A 223 35.43 -49.93 -30.49
CA THR A 223 36.02 -50.25 -31.79
C THR A 223 37.04 -51.38 -31.70
N GLN A 224 36.65 -52.58 -32.11
CA GLN A 224 37.54 -53.50 -32.83
C GLN A 224 36.80 -54.08 -34.05
N PRO A 225 37.35 -53.94 -35.27
CA PRO A 225 36.86 -54.70 -36.41
C PRO A 225 37.29 -56.16 -36.24
N ASN A 226 36.36 -57.10 -36.45
CA ASN A 226 36.63 -58.51 -36.23
C ASN A 226 37.37 -59.14 -37.43
N ILE A 227 38.12 -60.21 -37.16
CA ILE A 227 38.85 -60.97 -38.19
C ILE A 227 37.87 -61.91 -38.89
N GLU A 228 37.88 -61.94 -40.23
CA GLU A 228 37.37 -63.13 -40.93
C GLU A 228 38.20 -63.52 -42.18
N SER A 229 39.07 -64.50 -41.99
CA SER A 229 38.85 -65.79 -42.63
C SER A 229 38.70 -66.81 -41.48
N SER A 230 37.75 -67.74 -41.47
CA SER A 230 36.96 -68.25 -42.60
C SER A 230 35.61 -68.87 -42.22
N THR A 231 34.66 -68.77 -43.16
CA THR A 231 33.56 -69.72 -43.44
C THR A 231 32.45 -69.95 -42.40
N THR A 232 31.22 -69.57 -42.81
CA THR A 232 29.92 -70.26 -42.61
C THR A 232 29.33 -70.38 -41.19
N SER A 233 28.01 -70.27 -40.97
CA SER A 233 26.89 -69.82 -41.82
C SER A 233 25.57 -69.76 -41.03
N VAL A 234 24.56 -69.03 -41.55
CA VAL A 234 23.12 -69.37 -41.48
C VAL A 234 22.39 -69.23 -40.12
N SER A 235 21.63 -68.11 -40.04
CA SER A 235 20.17 -68.04 -39.76
C SER A 235 19.55 -68.00 -38.34
N VAL A 236 18.74 -66.94 -38.14
CA VAL A 236 17.27 -66.97 -37.87
C VAL A 236 16.72 -67.00 -36.41
N SER A 237 16.08 -65.85 -36.09
CA SER A 237 14.79 -65.59 -35.40
C SER A 237 14.56 -65.75 -33.88
N SER A 238 14.24 -64.58 -33.27
CA SER A 238 12.95 -64.22 -32.62
C SER A 238 12.58 -64.67 -31.19
N ALA A 239 12.00 -63.68 -30.47
CA ALA A 239 10.93 -63.78 -29.46
C ALA A 239 11.26 -64.46 -28.11
N SER A 240 10.55 -64.18 -27.00
CA SER A 240 9.79 -62.99 -26.54
C SER A 240 9.38 -63.19 -25.07
N THR A 241 9.00 -62.12 -24.34
CA THR A 241 8.18 -62.15 -23.09
C THR A 241 8.75 -62.94 -21.88
N ALA A 242 8.28 -62.80 -20.63
CA ALA A 242 7.77 -61.66 -19.85
C ALA A 242 7.70 -62.05 -18.35
N ALA A 243 7.43 -61.07 -17.47
CA ALA A 243 6.67 -61.19 -16.21
C ALA A 243 7.28 -61.82 -14.91
N VAL A 244 7.22 -61.01 -13.82
CA VAL A 244 6.59 -61.33 -12.50
C VAL A 244 7.43 -61.93 -11.32
N SER A 245 7.76 -61.02 -10.39
CA SER A 245 7.58 -61.06 -8.91
C SER A 245 8.47 -61.83 -7.91
N SER A 246 8.74 -61.11 -6.80
CA SER A 246 8.80 -61.55 -5.38
C SER A 246 10.02 -62.34 -4.84
N SER A 247 10.39 -62.31 -3.54
CA SER A 247 10.26 -61.30 -2.44
C SER A 247 10.96 -61.75 -1.13
N VAL A 248 11.16 -60.83 -0.15
CA VAL A 248 11.35 -61.05 1.32
C VAL A 248 12.71 -61.51 1.91
N VAL A 249 13.40 -60.54 2.55
CA VAL A 249 14.01 -60.46 3.92
C VAL A 249 14.79 -61.64 4.57
N SER A 250 15.99 -61.32 5.12
CA SER A 250 16.69 -61.79 6.37
C SER A 250 18.21 -62.03 6.13
N GLY A 251 19.19 -61.69 6.99
CA GLY A 251 19.24 -60.85 8.22
C GLY A 251 20.40 -61.25 9.18
N SER A 252 21.19 -60.29 9.71
CA SER A 252 22.19 -60.39 10.84
C SER A 252 23.40 -61.37 10.71
N ASP A 253 24.58 -61.24 11.37
CA ASP A 253 25.29 -60.16 12.11
C ASP A 253 26.79 -60.54 12.40
N VAL A 254 27.59 -59.65 13.05
CA VAL A 254 28.92 -59.85 13.72
C VAL A 254 30.16 -60.01 12.77
N ALA A 255 31.17 -59.12 12.68
CA ALA A 255 32.24 -58.63 13.62
C ALA A 255 33.39 -59.67 13.89
N SER A 256 34.67 -59.35 14.22
CA SER A 256 35.36 -58.10 14.63
C SER A 256 36.93 -58.17 14.50
N ASN A 257 37.62 -57.00 14.66
CA ASN A 257 39.01 -56.79 15.18
C ASN A 257 40.26 -57.25 14.39
N SER A 258 41.47 -56.66 14.53
CA SER A 258 41.99 -55.40 15.18
C SER A 258 43.36 -55.00 14.52
N ASP A 259 44.40 -54.30 15.02
CA ASP A 259 44.86 -53.79 16.35
C ASP A 259 46.04 -52.77 16.23
N ALA A 260 46.59 -52.32 17.38
CA ALA A 260 47.92 -51.71 17.64
C ALA A 260 48.27 -50.24 17.20
N ALA A 261 49.14 -49.46 17.89
CA ALA A 261 49.62 -49.39 19.29
C ALA A 261 50.58 -48.17 19.53
N LEU A 262 50.73 -47.69 20.80
CA LEU A 262 51.97 -47.17 21.50
C LEU A 262 51.89 -45.86 22.36
N SER A 263 52.15 -46.01 23.67
CA SER A 263 53.14 -45.27 24.54
C SER A 263 53.12 -43.73 24.83
N SER A 264 52.76 -43.35 26.10
CA SER A 264 53.61 -42.56 27.06
C SER A 264 53.83 -41.00 26.87
N VAL A 265 54.25 -40.12 27.83
CA VAL A 265 54.45 -40.12 29.33
C VAL A 265 54.79 -38.69 29.92
N VAL A 266 54.46 -38.43 31.21
CA VAL A 266 55.02 -37.44 32.21
C VAL A 266 54.79 -35.89 32.14
N VAL A 267 54.13 -35.38 33.21
CA VAL A 267 54.30 -34.10 33.99
C VAL A 267 54.09 -32.71 33.34
N SER A 268 52.97 -32.05 33.67
CA SER A 268 52.91 -30.90 34.61
C SER A 268 51.47 -30.42 34.92
N SER A 269 51.23 -30.02 36.16
CA SER A 269 50.03 -29.29 36.67
C SER A 269 50.50 -27.89 37.18
N PRO A 270 49.68 -26.99 37.77
CA PRO A 270 48.23 -27.03 38.06
C PRO A 270 47.52 -25.74 37.50
N ASP A 271 46.39 -25.18 37.94
CA ASP A 271 45.40 -25.29 39.06
C ASP A 271 44.12 -24.53 38.56
N VAL A 272 42.88 -24.58 39.08
CA VAL A 272 42.07 -25.41 40.02
C VAL A 272 40.60 -24.98 39.78
N ALA A 273 39.49 -25.67 40.09
CA ALA A 273 39.21 -26.91 40.80
C ALA A 273 38.13 -27.75 40.06
N SER A 274 37.10 -28.27 40.76
CA SER A 274 36.14 -29.26 40.26
C SER A 274 34.76 -29.23 40.97
N SER A 275 33.69 -29.36 40.17
CA SER A 275 32.52 -30.26 40.32
C SER A 275 31.57 -30.33 41.55
N SER A 276 30.34 -30.77 41.23
CA SER A 276 29.48 -31.76 41.94
C SER A 276 28.79 -31.45 43.29
N THR A 277 27.47 -31.20 43.21
CA THR A 277 26.36 -31.87 43.94
C THR A 277 26.57 -32.50 45.34
N ALA A 278 25.70 -32.14 46.32
CA ALA A 278 24.78 -33.09 47.02
C ALA A 278 23.89 -32.47 48.14
N ALA A 279 22.73 -33.10 48.36
CA ALA A 279 22.04 -33.38 49.65
C ALA A 279 21.71 -32.28 50.71
N SER A 280 20.43 -31.83 50.69
CA SER A 280 19.37 -32.02 51.73
C SER A 280 19.63 -31.96 53.26
N SER A 281 18.54 -31.59 54.00
CA SER A 281 18.33 -31.57 55.48
C SER A 281 18.95 -30.37 56.23
N SER A 282 18.41 -29.86 57.34
CA SER A 282 17.18 -30.11 58.14
C SER A 282 16.61 -28.75 58.60
N ALA A 283 15.30 -28.47 58.64
CA ALA A 283 14.25 -28.99 59.53
C ALA A 283 14.47 -28.65 61.03
N ASP A 284 13.56 -27.79 61.54
CA ASP A 284 12.93 -27.75 62.89
C ASP A 284 12.82 -26.30 63.45
N ASP A 285 11.80 -25.87 64.20
CA ASP A 285 10.33 -26.08 64.28
C ASP A 285 9.82 -25.22 65.49
N SER A 286 8.49 -25.07 65.64
CA SER A 286 7.72 -24.64 66.82
C SER A 286 7.49 -23.13 67.02
N SER A 287 6.28 -22.64 67.36
CA SER A 287 4.98 -23.34 67.51
C SER A 287 3.73 -22.42 67.47
N SER A 288 2.55 -23.06 67.34
CA SER A 288 1.19 -22.61 67.72
C SER A 288 0.37 -21.66 66.81
N ALA A 289 -0.50 -22.28 66.00
CA ALA A 289 -1.99 -22.23 66.04
C ALA A 289 -2.76 -20.88 66.17
N SER A 290 -3.91 -20.67 65.48
CA SER A 290 -4.59 -21.49 64.46
C SER A 290 -5.77 -20.79 63.75
N ALA A 291 -5.90 -21.04 62.44
CA ALA A 291 -7.13 -21.24 61.66
C ALA A 291 -8.24 -20.17 61.55
N SER A 292 -8.47 -19.70 60.31
CA SER A 292 -9.80 -19.62 59.67
C SER A 292 -9.66 -19.61 58.13
N ASN A 293 -10.66 -20.15 57.42
CA ASN A 293 -10.71 -20.31 55.95
C ASN A 293 -11.05 -18.96 55.25
N SER A 294 -10.91 -18.76 53.93
CA SER A 294 -11.00 -19.71 52.79
C SER A 294 -10.04 -19.39 51.64
N ALA A 295 -9.89 -20.32 50.69
CA ALA A 295 -8.89 -20.31 49.61
C ALA A 295 -9.49 -20.44 48.19
N SER A 296 -8.69 -20.17 47.16
CA SER A 296 -8.91 -20.64 45.77
C SER A 296 -7.59 -20.68 44.96
N VAL A 297 -7.64 -21.30 43.77
CA VAL A 297 -6.58 -21.49 42.74
C VAL A 297 -5.70 -22.75 42.88
N SER A 298 -5.88 -23.71 41.96
CA SER A 298 -4.80 -24.50 41.28
C SER A 298 -5.31 -25.44 40.16
N VAL A 299 -4.94 -25.10 38.92
CA VAL A 299 -4.43 -25.90 37.78
C VAL A 299 -4.73 -27.44 37.65
N SER A 300 -5.35 -27.79 36.52
CA SER A 300 -5.25 -28.99 35.62
C SER A 300 -5.14 -30.48 36.07
N ALA A 301 -6.09 -31.26 35.53
CA ALA A 301 -5.95 -32.56 34.83
C ALA A 301 -5.62 -33.90 35.55
N ALA A 302 -6.53 -34.88 35.42
CA ALA A 302 -6.31 -36.34 35.42
C ALA A 302 -7.55 -37.10 34.86
N ALA A 303 -7.44 -38.41 34.56
CA ALA A 303 -8.50 -39.23 33.92
C ALA A 303 -8.55 -40.70 34.43
N SER A 304 -9.25 -41.59 33.69
CA SER A 304 -9.44 -43.05 33.88
C SER A 304 -10.59 -43.47 34.82
N SER A 305 -11.22 -44.65 34.72
CA SER A 305 -11.01 -45.89 33.90
C SER A 305 -12.39 -46.60 33.68
N SER A 306 -12.63 -47.79 33.08
CA SER A 306 -11.82 -48.96 32.61
C SER A 306 -12.65 -49.84 31.61
N ALA A 307 -12.30 -51.13 31.45
CA ALA A 307 -13.04 -52.26 30.85
C ALA A 307 -12.97 -52.48 29.31
N ALA A 308 -13.05 -53.76 28.89
CA ALA A 308 -12.84 -54.24 27.51
C ALA A 308 -13.56 -55.58 27.23
N GLY A 309 -13.88 -55.90 25.96
CA GLY A 309 -14.44 -57.21 25.59
C GLY A 309 -14.87 -57.44 24.13
N SER A 310 -14.02 -58.15 23.38
CA SER A 310 -14.32 -59.22 22.40
C SER A 310 -15.45 -59.15 21.34
N SER A 311 -15.04 -59.30 20.07
CA SER A 311 -15.53 -60.27 19.03
C SER A 311 -16.93 -60.19 18.34
N THR A 312 -16.85 -60.31 17.01
CA THR A 312 -17.66 -61.15 16.08
C THR A 312 -19.10 -60.81 15.63
N ASP A 313 -19.24 -60.87 14.30
CA ASP A 313 -20.32 -61.47 13.48
C ASP A 313 -21.67 -60.77 13.16
N THR A 314 -21.77 -60.34 11.89
CA THR A 314 -22.57 -61.00 10.82
C THR A 314 -24.10 -61.15 10.98
N ALA A 315 -24.81 -60.08 10.57
CA ALA A 315 -25.81 -60.05 9.48
C ALA A 315 -27.26 -60.62 9.60
N SER A 316 -28.10 -60.08 8.69
CA SER A 316 -29.27 -60.69 8.02
C SER A 316 -30.67 -60.70 8.66
N SER A 317 -31.51 -59.74 8.25
CA SER A 317 -32.83 -59.94 7.59
C SER A 317 -33.34 -58.57 7.10
N SER A 318 -33.64 -58.27 5.84
CA SER A 318 -34.50 -58.89 4.81
C SER A 318 -36.00 -58.94 5.16
N SER A 319 -36.98 -58.61 4.30
CA SER A 319 -37.08 -57.82 3.04
C SER A 319 -38.57 -57.76 2.61
N ALA A 320 -39.15 -56.58 2.30
CA ALA A 320 -40.36 -56.38 1.43
C ALA A 320 -40.80 -54.89 1.47
N VAL A 321 -40.65 -54.07 0.42
CA VAL A 321 -41.50 -53.93 -0.81
C VAL A 321 -42.78 -53.09 -0.60
N SER A 322 -42.81 -51.87 -1.16
CA SER A 322 -43.88 -51.31 -2.04
C SER A 322 -43.66 -49.83 -2.44
N THR A 323 -43.59 -49.59 -3.76
CA THR A 323 -44.03 -48.44 -4.59
C THR A 323 -44.29 -47.02 -4.04
N SER A 324 -43.65 -46.05 -4.75
CA SER A 324 -44.22 -44.87 -5.45
C SER A 324 -44.50 -43.50 -4.77
N ASP A 325 -44.48 -42.49 -5.65
CA ASP A 325 -45.16 -41.18 -5.66
C ASP A 325 -44.52 -39.91 -5.02
N ASP A 326 -44.01 -39.08 -5.94
CA ASP A 326 -44.12 -37.62 -6.09
C ASP A 326 -44.53 -36.65 -4.95
N ALA A 327 -43.70 -35.60 -4.85
CA ALA A 327 -44.03 -34.17 -4.95
C ALA A 327 -45.00 -33.44 -3.96
N SER A 328 -44.39 -32.44 -3.29
CA SER A 328 -44.87 -31.04 -3.20
C SER A 328 -46.07 -30.68 -2.32
N SER A 329 -45.79 -30.14 -1.13
CA SER A 329 -46.07 -28.72 -0.72
C SER A 329 -45.87 -28.52 0.80
N SER A 330 -45.54 -27.35 1.33
CA SER A 330 -44.85 -26.15 0.80
C SER A 330 -44.56 -25.18 1.95
N ILE A 331 -43.36 -24.58 2.03
CA ILE A 331 -43.14 -23.34 2.79
C ILE A 331 -42.37 -22.37 1.89
N SER A 332 -43.04 -21.32 1.45
CA SER A 332 -42.45 -20.20 0.73
C SER A 332 -42.41 -18.98 1.66
N VAL A 333 -41.29 -18.27 1.69
CA VAL A 333 -41.17 -17.00 2.43
C VAL A 333 -41.03 -15.87 1.42
N SER A 334 -42.00 -14.96 1.38
CA SER A 334 -41.93 -13.71 0.63
C SER A 334 -42.89 -12.68 1.21
N SER A 335 -42.46 -11.42 1.17
CA SER A 335 -43.23 -10.17 1.30
C SER A 335 -44.71 -10.24 1.69
N SER A 336 -45.06 -9.66 2.85
CA SER A 336 -46.43 -9.29 3.19
C SER A 336 -46.57 -7.77 3.38
N ALA A 337 -46.86 -7.08 2.28
CA ALA A 337 -47.67 -5.86 2.34
C ALA A 337 -49.16 -6.27 2.44
N THR A 338 -50.01 -5.35 2.88
CA THR A 338 -51.48 -5.47 2.89
C THR A 338 -52.07 -4.27 2.15
N GLU A 339 -53.15 -4.33 1.37
CA GLU A 339 -54.09 -5.40 0.98
C GLU A 339 -54.01 -5.67 -0.56
N SER A 340 -54.80 -6.49 -1.29
CA SER A 340 -56.21 -6.90 -1.07
C SER A 340 -56.64 -8.22 -1.75
N VAL A 341 -57.68 -8.81 -1.15
CA VAL A 341 -58.67 -9.83 -1.58
C VAL A 341 -58.79 -10.30 -3.06
N SER A 342 -58.74 -11.64 -3.25
CA SER A 342 -59.50 -12.50 -4.20
C SER A 342 -59.30 -12.44 -5.74
N ALA A 343 -59.45 -13.54 -6.50
CA ALA A 343 -59.42 -14.99 -6.19
C ALA A 343 -59.37 -15.88 -7.46
N ALA A 344 -58.72 -17.06 -7.33
CA ALA A 344 -58.93 -18.33 -8.06
C ALA A 344 -58.91 -18.39 -9.62
N GLY A 345 -58.02 -19.25 -10.18
CA GLY A 345 -58.01 -19.58 -11.62
C GLY A 345 -56.95 -20.61 -12.05
N SER A 346 -57.27 -21.90 -11.93
CA SER A 346 -56.56 -23.08 -12.47
C SER A 346 -56.27 -23.01 -13.99
N SER A 347 -55.34 -23.76 -14.62
CA SER A 347 -54.23 -24.65 -14.20
C SER A 347 -53.50 -25.21 -15.45
N SER A 348 -52.40 -25.96 -15.23
CA SER A 348 -51.86 -27.05 -16.08
C SER A 348 -51.30 -26.74 -17.49
N ALA A 349 -50.22 -27.45 -17.85
CA ALA A 349 -49.57 -27.43 -19.17
C ALA A 349 -49.35 -28.85 -19.70
N SER A 350 -49.25 -29.02 -21.03
CA SER A 350 -48.71 -30.25 -21.65
C SER A 350 -48.37 -30.09 -23.15
N SER A 351 -47.08 -30.20 -23.46
CA SER A 351 -46.43 -30.88 -24.60
C SER A 351 -47.15 -31.10 -25.97
N SER A 352 -46.37 -30.78 -27.03
CA SER A 352 -46.17 -31.53 -28.31
C SER A 352 -47.33 -31.79 -29.31
N GLY A 353 -47.00 -31.76 -30.61
CA GLY A 353 -47.87 -32.27 -31.70
C GLY A 353 -47.69 -31.58 -33.06
N GLU A 354 -46.90 -32.18 -33.95
CA GLU A 354 -46.44 -31.66 -35.25
C GLU A 354 -47.53 -31.26 -36.29
N ALA A 355 -47.17 -30.25 -37.10
CA ALA A 355 -47.36 -30.11 -38.55
C ALA A 355 -48.69 -30.47 -39.27
N SER A 356 -49.18 -29.54 -40.11
CA SER A 356 -49.12 -29.74 -41.59
C SER A 356 -49.60 -28.57 -42.49
N SER A 357 -48.65 -28.03 -43.27
CA SER A 357 -48.78 -27.70 -44.70
C SER A 357 -49.54 -26.45 -45.24
N SER A 358 -49.07 -26.01 -46.42
CA SER A 358 -49.69 -25.12 -47.42
C SER A 358 -49.62 -23.59 -47.20
N VAL A 359 -49.36 -22.73 -48.21
CA VAL A 359 -48.98 -22.95 -49.64
C VAL A 359 -48.31 -21.70 -50.29
N VAL A 360 -47.14 -21.88 -50.95
CA VAL A 360 -46.63 -21.23 -52.20
C VAL A 360 -46.28 -19.71 -52.29
N SER A 361 -45.04 -19.44 -52.76
CA SER A 361 -44.51 -18.27 -53.52
C SER A 361 -44.33 -16.88 -52.87
N SER A 362 -43.42 -15.99 -53.36
CA SER A 362 -42.12 -16.12 -54.09
C SER A 362 -41.44 -14.74 -54.30
N SER A 363 -40.18 -14.75 -54.77
CA SER A 363 -39.45 -13.71 -55.56
C SER A 363 -39.03 -12.35 -54.94
N ASP A 364 -37.70 -12.22 -54.73
CA ASP A 364 -36.77 -11.28 -55.39
C ASP A 364 -36.84 -9.74 -55.23
N ALA A 365 -36.03 -9.22 -54.29
CA ALA A 365 -34.77 -8.47 -54.52
C ALA A 365 -34.67 -7.05 -55.17
N VAL A 366 -33.58 -6.36 -54.76
CA VAL A 366 -32.84 -5.20 -55.36
C VAL A 366 -33.38 -3.75 -55.21
N SER A 367 -32.75 -3.03 -54.25
CA SER A 367 -32.18 -1.65 -54.27
C SER A 367 -32.63 -0.57 -55.29
N SER A 368 -32.82 0.68 -54.82
CA SER A 368 -32.20 1.88 -55.45
C SER A 368 -32.30 3.22 -54.65
N THR A 369 -31.14 3.77 -54.32
CA THR A 369 -30.71 5.20 -54.27
C THR A 369 -31.71 6.39 -54.23
N ALA A 370 -31.62 7.16 -53.13
CA ALA A 370 -31.24 8.59 -53.05
C ALA A 370 -32.13 9.79 -53.52
N ALA A 371 -32.15 10.79 -52.62
CA ALA A 371 -32.09 12.26 -52.82
C ALA A 371 -33.37 13.15 -52.93
N ALA A 372 -33.15 14.43 -52.55
CA ALA A 372 -33.91 15.67 -52.83
C ALA A 372 -35.11 16.11 -51.95
N SER A 373 -34.79 16.96 -50.95
CA SER A 373 -35.22 18.37 -50.83
C SER A 373 -36.68 18.84 -50.66
N SER A 374 -36.86 19.63 -49.59
CA SER A 374 -37.54 20.94 -49.52
C SER A 374 -39.08 21.11 -49.61
N SER A 375 -39.66 21.40 -48.44
CA SER A 375 -40.55 22.55 -48.10
C SER A 375 -41.90 22.81 -48.81
N ALA A 376 -42.94 23.15 -48.03
CA ALA A 376 -43.53 24.52 -48.03
C ALA A 376 -44.68 24.73 -46.98
N THR A 377 -44.55 25.81 -46.17
CA THR A 377 -45.62 26.75 -45.73
C THR A 377 -46.80 26.27 -44.83
N ASP A 378 -47.43 27.11 -43.97
CA ASP A 378 -47.29 28.57 -43.81
C ASP A 378 -47.60 29.11 -42.38
N SER A 379 -47.06 30.32 -42.11
CA SER A 379 -47.66 31.43 -41.33
C SER A 379 -47.66 31.41 -39.78
N ALA A 380 -47.58 32.57 -39.08
CA ALA A 380 -47.15 33.92 -39.52
C ALA A 380 -46.83 34.90 -38.35
N SER A 381 -45.54 35.13 -38.06
CA SER A 381 -44.95 36.45 -37.68
C SER A 381 -45.34 37.11 -36.33
N ALA A 382 -44.63 38.11 -35.79
CA ALA A 382 -43.47 38.93 -36.23
C ALA A 382 -42.74 39.48 -34.96
N SER A 383 -41.60 40.17 -34.92
CA SER A 383 -40.54 40.68 -35.85
C SER A 383 -39.34 41.17 -34.97
N VAL A 384 -38.18 41.71 -35.41
CA VAL A 384 -37.70 42.26 -36.70
C VAL A 384 -36.29 41.71 -37.05
N SER A 385 -35.22 42.52 -36.89
CA SER A 385 -33.79 42.31 -37.25
C SER A 385 -32.98 43.46 -36.59
N ALA A 386 -31.70 43.81 -36.82
CA ALA A 386 -30.59 43.44 -37.72
C ALA A 386 -29.29 44.06 -37.11
N ALA A 387 -28.02 43.85 -37.52
CA ALA A 387 -27.28 42.96 -38.45
C ALA A 387 -25.78 42.99 -37.97
N GLY A 388 -24.74 42.43 -38.61
CA GLY A 388 -24.57 41.85 -39.95
C GLY A 388 -23.14 41.29 -40.16
N SER A 389 -22.54 41.54 -41.33
CA SER A 389 -21.22 41.04 -41.80
C SER A 389 -20.17 42.18 -41.92
N ILE A 390 -18.88 42.04 -42.33
CA ILE A 390 -18.27 41.26 -43.44
C ILE A 390 -16.73 41.09 -43.30
N SER A 391 -16.19 40.10 -44.05
CA SER A 391 -14.84 40.03 -44.65
C SER A 391 -13.62 39.55 -43.84
N ALA A 392 -12.68 38.92 -44.58
CA ALA A 392 -11.31 38.58 -44.21
C ALA A 392 -10.33 39.24 -45.21
N ASP A 393 -9.04 39.39 -44.86
CA ASP A 393 -7.89 38.89 -45.66
C ASP A 393 -6.48 39.30 -45.14
N VAL A 394 -5.50 38.44 -45.46
CA VAL A 394 -4.04 38.67 -45.69
C VAL A 394 -3.15 39.45 -44.69
N SER A 395 -2.20 38.69 -44.10
CA SER A 395 -0.78 38.94 -43.78
C SER A 395 -0.11 40.32 -43.97
N SER A 396 0.75 40.74 -43.00
CA SER A 396 2.23 40.65 -43.17
C SER A 396 3.09 41.18 -41.98
N SER A 397 3.94 40.28 -41.45
CA SER A 397 5.33 40.42 -40.94
C SER A 397 5.96 41.73 -40.40
N ALA A 398 6.86 41.52 -39.42
CA ALA A 398 8.11 42.27 -39.10
C ALA A 398 8.03 43.55 -38.23
N THR A 399 8.97 43.85 -37.33
CA THR A 399 10.08 43.07 -36.69
C THR A 399 10.51 43.76 -35.37
N ASP A 400 11.35 43.07 -34.57
CA ASP A 400 12.30 43.63 -33.57
C ASP A 400 11.76 44.27 -32.26
N SER A 401 12.45 44.16 -31.11
CA SER A 401 13.54 43.24 -30.69
C SER A 401 13.80 43.30 -29.16
N VAL A 402 14.60 42.36 -28.66
CA VAL A 402 15.31 42.30 -27.34
C VAL A 402 14.54 42.68 -26.05
N SER A 403 14.35 41.69 -25.16
CA SER A 403 15.27 41.47 -24.02
C SER A 403 14.84 40.31 -23.12
N ALA A 404 15.77 39.42 -22.79
CA ALA A 404 15.60 38.43 -21.72
C ALA A 404 16.14 38.99 -20.39
N SER A 405 15.51 38.60 -19.27
CA SER A 405 16.09 38.68 -17.93
C SER A 405 15.39 37.71 -17.01
N ALA A 406 16.14 36.76 -16.45
CA ALA A 406 15.66 35.86 -15.41
C ALA A 406 16.14 36.35 -14.04
N SER A 407 15.32 36.14 -12.99
CA SER A 407 15.70 35.60 -11.67
C SER A 407 14.83 36.13 -10.52
N ALA A 408 14.54 35.20 -9.59
CA ALA A 408 14.35 35.40 -8.14
C ALA A 408 13.15 36.22 -7.61
N SER A 409 12.24 35.47 -6.97
CA SER A 409 11.50 35.76 -5.72
C SER A 409 11.80 37.05 -4.92
N VAL A 410 10.74 37.67 -4.37
CA VAL A 410 10.49 37.77 -2.92
C VAL A 410 9.01 38.12 -2.66
N SER A 411 8.47 37.69 -1.51
CA SER A 411 7.07 37.85 -1.09
C SER A 411 6.68 39.30 -0.73
N ALA A 412 5.41 39.66 -0.93
CA ALA A 412 4.75 40.76 -0.22
C ALA A 412 3.23 40.52 -0.09
N SER A 413 2.67 40.83 1.07
CA SER A 413 1.27 40.62 1.44
C SER A 413 0.36 41.79 1.06
N VAL A 414 -0.90 41.51 0.67
CA VAL A 414 -2.01 42.48 0.74
C VAL A 414 -3.28 41.80 1.26
N SER A 415 -3.57 42.10 2.53
CA SER A 415 -4.89 42.36 3.13
C SER A 415 -6.16 41.87 2.42
N VAL A 416 -6.83 40.89 3.05
CA VAL A 416 -8.26 40.63 2.82
C VAL A 416 -9.07 41.84 3.28
N SER A 417 -9.92 42.38 2.41
CA SER A 417 -10.97 43.34 2.76
C SER A 417 -12.32 42.77 2.35
N ALA A 418 -13.17 42.45 3.34
CA ALA A 418 -14.48 41.88 3.09
C ALA A 418 -15.46 42.94 2.52
N SER A 419 -16.29 42.54 1.56
CA SER A 419 -17.49 43.29 1.13
C SER A 419 -18.48 42.35 0.46
N ASN A 420 -19.71 42.31 0.97
CA ASN A 420 -20.77 41.46 0.46
C ASN A 420 -21.32 41.97 -0.88
N SER A 421 -21.87 41.05 -1.67
CA SER A 421 -22.90 41.32 -2.67
C SER A 421 -24.22 40.66 -2.23
N ALA A 422 -25.42 41.13 -2.58
CA ALA A 422 -25.87 42.48 -2.91
C ALA A 422 -27.41 42.48 -2.86
N ALA A 423 -28.06 43.56 -2.41
CA ALA A 423 -29.51 43.72 -2.53
C ALA A 423 -29.85 45.21 -2.73
N ALA A 424 -30.56 45.53 -3.81
CA ALA A 424 -30.86 46.90 -4.21
C ALA A 424 -32.31 47.31 -3.88
N SER A 425 -32.48 48.54 -3.39
CA SER A 425 -33.70 49.32 -3.56
C SER A 425 -33.36 50.82 -3.49
N THR A 426 -34.23 51.67 -4.01
CA THR A 426 -33.92 53.07 -4.37
C THR A 426 -34.84 54.08 -3.67
N SER A 427 -34.46 55.35 -3.73
CA SER A 427 -35.32 56.55 -3.63
C SER A 427 -35.55 57.23 -2.25
N ALA A 428 -34.65 58.16 -1.94
CA ALA A 428 -34.94 59.60 -1.71
C ALA A 428 -35.66 60.13 -0.42
N THR A 429 -35.46 61.44 -0.21
CA THR A 429 -36.16 62.43 0.64
C THR A 429 -36.01 62.42 2.18
N ASP A 430 -35.21 63.40 2.65
CA ASP A 430 -35.57 64.46 3.62
C ASP A 430 -35.89 64.19 5.10
N SER A 431 -34.88 64.52 5.93
CA SER A 431 -34.91 65.64 6.91
C SER A 431 -35.28 65.42 8.40
N VAL A 432 -34.82 66.39 9.23
CA VAL A 432 -35.11 66.64 10.68
C VAL A 432 -34.67 65.51 11.65
N SER A 433 -33.56 65.57 12.40
CA SER A 433 -32.93 66.58 13.31
C SER A 433 -33.44 66.61 14.77
N ALA A 434 -32.51 66.87 15.70
CA ALA A 434 -32.65 67.11 17.16
C ALA A 434 -32.95 65.88 18.07
N ALA A 435 -32.54 65.85 19.36
CA ALA A 435 -31.46 66.54 20.11
C ALA A 435 -31.29 65.92 21.53
N GLY A 436 -30.16 66.20 22.20
CA GLY A 436 -29.89 65.86 23.62
C GLY A 436 -28.60 65.02 23.77
N SER A 437 -27.43 65.54 24.16
CA SER A 437 -27.02 66.17 25.44
C SER A 437 -26.91 65.16 26.60
N SER A 438 -25.88 65.16 27.46
CA SER A 438 -24.83 66.17 27.74
C SER A 438 -23.49 65.58 28.23
N SER A 439 -22.44 66.40 28.33
CA SER A 439 -21.04 66.00 28.57
C SER A 439 -20.39 66.61 29.84
N ALA A 440 -19.42 65.89 30.44
CA ALA A 440 -18.32 66.37 31.33
C ALA A 440 -18.76 67.00 32.70
N ALA A 441 -17.95 67.06 33.78
CA ALA A 441 -16.51 67.33 33.85
C ALA A 441 -15.84 66.98 35.23
N ALA A 442 -14.51 67.14 35.24
CA ALA A 442 -13.48 66.84 36.24
C ALA A 442 -13.64 67.22 37.73
N ALA A 443 -12.85 66.54 38.58
CA ALA A 443 -12.22 67.06 39.81
C ALA A 443 -10.89 66.31 40.10
N SER A 444 -10.00 66.87 40.93
CA SER A 444 -8.62 66.39 41.15
C SER A 444 -8.08 66.70 42.55
N SER A 445 -7.16 65.88 43.12
CA SER A 445 -5.90 66.30 43.81
C SER A 445 -5.38 65.32 44.91
N SER A 446 -4.06 65.03 44.92
CA SER A 446 -3.09 64.99 46.06
C SER A 446 -3.43 64.33 47.43
N ASP A 447 -2.51 63.73 48.21
CA ASP A 447 -1.08 63.35 48.08
C ASP A 447 -0.62 62.54 49.33
N VAL A 448 0.68 62.20 49.43
CA VAL A 448 1.48 61.88 50.65
C VAL A 448 1.46 60.42 51.19
N ALA A 449 2.57 59.75 51.55
CA ALA A 449 4.01 59.82 51.16
C ALA A 449 4.83 58.64 51.77
N SER A 450 6.02 58.36 51.19
CA SER A 450 7.26 57.89 51.87
C SER A 450 7.36 56.46 52.48
N SER A 451 8.52 55.79 52.57
CA SER A 451 9.92 56.12 52.17
C SER A 451 10.88 54.90 52.14
N SER A 452 12.01 55.04 51.42
CA SER A 452 13.33 54.33 51.55
C SER A 452 13.38 52.80 51.32
N ALA A 453 14.26 52.19 50.49
CA ALA A 453 15.73 52.31 50.30
C ALA A 453 16.57 51.58 51.39
N ALA A 454 17.69 50.89 51.13
CA ALA A 454 18.48 50.70 49.90
C ALA A 454 19.43 49.46 49.92
N VAL A 455 19.85 49.00 48.73
CA VAL A 455 21.14 48.36 48.31
C VAL A 455 21.88 47.39 49.28
N SER A 456 22.15 46.14 48.84
CA SER A 456 23.53 45.54 48.72
C SER A 456 23.61 44.05 48.29
N SER A 457 24.28 43.81 47.15
CA SER A 457 25.25 42.74 46.79
C SER A 457 25.14 41.24 47.18
N SER A 458 25.52 40.41 46.18
CA SER A 458 26.43 39.24 46.22
C SER A 458 25.99 37.85 46.74
N ALA A 459 25.69 36.98 45.76
CA ALA A 459 26.51 35.81 45.34
C ALA A 459 26.41 34.42 46.02
N THR A 460 26.09 33.44 45.16
CA THR A 460 26.65 32.07 45.03
C THR A 460 26.30 30.92 46.01
N ALA A 461 26.41 29.71 45.45
CA ALA A 461 26.58 28.38 46.06
C ALA A 461 25.32 27.58 46.47
N SER A 462 24.92 26.72 45.53
CA SER A 462 24.42 25.34 45.66
C SER A 462 24.53 24.64 47.03
N ALA A 463 23.51 23.87 47.42
CA ALA A 463 23.59 22.40 47.52
C ALA A 463 22.32 21.75 48.12
N SER A 464 22.03 20.54 47.65
CA SER A 464 21.00 19.61 48.13
C SER A 464 21.16 19.20 49.60
N ALA A 465 20.03 19.00 50.33
CA ALA A 465 19.71 17.72 50.98
C ALA A 465 18.37 17.73 51.77
N SER A 466 17.47 16.84 51.35
CA SER A 466 16.67 15.88 52.14
C SER A 466 16.26 16.14 53.61
N ALA A 467 14.93 16.03 53.82
CA ALA A 467 14.26 15.15 54.81
C ALA A 467 13.67 15.69 56.14
N SER A 468 12.74 14.88 56.67
CA SER A 468 12.08 14.86 57.99
C SER A 468 10.93 15.85 58.29
N VAL A 469 9.72 15.32 58.01
CA VAL A 469 8.45 15.55 58.73
C VAL A 469 8.56 15.81 60.24
N SER A 470 7.70 16.70 60.76
CA SER A 470 6.68 16.34 61.76
C SER A 470 5.63 17.45 61.99
N ALA A 471 4.43 17.04 62.44
CA ALA A 471 3.21 17.84 62.46
C ALA A 471 3.10 18.89 63.59
N ALA A 472 2.24 19.90 63.38
CA ALA A 472 1.62 20.72 64.42
C ALA A 472 0.13 20.92 64.09
N ALA A 473 -0.71 21.03 65.13
CA ALA A 473 -2.12 20.68 65.04
C ALA A 473 -3.07 21.75 64.44
N SER A 474 -4.13 21.21 63.84
CA SER A 474 -5.47 21.73 63.57
C SER A 474 -5.96 22.94 64.38
N SER A 475 -6.72 23.81 63.71
CA SER A 475 -7.89 24.47 64.31
C SER A 475 -9.08 24.34 63.34
N SER A 476 -10.28 24.06 63.87
CA SER A 476 -11.46 23.68 63.07
C SER A 476 -12.48 24.82 62.98
N ALA A 477 -12.96 25.09 61.77
CA ALA A 477 -14.11 25.94 61.50
C ALA A 477 -15.12 25.15 60.66
N THR A 478 -16.30 24.85 61.22
CA THR A 478 -17.29 23.96 60.60
C THR A 478 -18.65 24.65 60.49
N SER A 479 -19.01 25.09 59.28
CA SER A 479 -20.38 25.38 58.81
C SER A 479 -20.29 26.01 57.40
N SER A 480 -21.21 25.76 56.46
CA SER A 480 -22.28 24.76 56.44
C SER A 480 -22.60 24.39 54.99
N SER A 481 -22.56 23.11 54.65
CA SER A 481 -22.85 22.61 53.31
C SER A 481 -24.36 22.61 53.02
N THR A 482 -24.85 23.60 52.27
CA THR A 482 -26.12 23.46 51.55
C THR A 482 -25.89 22.60 50.32
N SER A 483 -26.43 21.38 50.33
CA SER A 483 -26.44 20.49 49.17
C SER A 483 -27.35 21.09 48.10
N ALA A 484 -26.76 21.66 47.05
CA ALA A 484 -27.49 21.91 45.82
C ALA A 484 -27.88 20.55 45.21
N SER A 485 -29.16 20.38 44.86
CA SER A 485 -29.55 19.33 43.92
C SER A 485 -28.86 19.57 42.58
N PRO A 486 -28.63 18.53 41.75
CA PRO A 486 -28.26 18.75 40.36
C PRO A 486 -29.32 19.62 39.70
N ASN A 487 -28.89 20.66 38.98
CA ASN A 487 -29.79 21.44 38.13
C ASN A 487 -30.20 20.54 36.96
N SER A 488 -31.42 19.99 37.02
CA SER A 488 -32.05 19.35 35.87
C SER A 488 -32.09 20.34 34.70
N LEU A 489 -31.44 20.01 33.58
CA LEU A 489 -31.42 20.86 32.39
C LEU A 489 -32.82 20.93 31.77
N PRO A 490 -33.51 22.08 31.79
CA PRO A 490 -34.85 22.18 31.22
C PRO A 490 -34.73 22.26 29.69
N SER A 491 -34.97 21.13 29.02
CA SER A 491 -34.99 20.99 27.56
C SER A 491 -33.78 21.66 26.87
N GLY A 492 -32.57 21.33 27.32
CA GLY A 492 -31.33 21.85 26.75
C GLY A 492 -30.97 21.19 25.41
N SER A 493 -30.27 21.93 24.56
CA SER A 493 -29.68 21.43 23.30
C SER A 493 -28.18 21.75 23.21
N VAL A 494 -27.46 20.94 22.46
CA VAL A 494 -26.03 21.17 22.16
C VAL A 494 -25.75 20.83 20.70
N ASP A 495 -25.09 21.73 19.99
CA ASP A 495 -24.61 21.50 18.62
C ASP A 495 -23.41 20.53 18.65
N SER A 496 -23.40 19.48 17.82
CA SER A 496 -22.40 18.40 17.92
C SER A 496 -21.01 18.73 17.39
N THR A 497 -20.78 19.97 16.96
CA THR A 497 -19.49 20.45 16.44
C THR A 497 -18.39 20.29 17.48
N ILE A 498 -17.22 19.80 17.07
CA ILE A 498 -16.07 19.62 17.97
C ILE A 498 -15.18 20.88 17.97
N LEU A 499 -14.92 21.45 19.14
CA LEU A 499 -13.94 22.53 19.30
C LEU A 499 -12.53 21.95 19.47
N ILE A 500 -11.62 22.22 18.53
CA ILE A 500 -10.21 21.81 18.61
C ILE A 500 -9.35 23.01 19.00
N ILE A 501 -8.68 22.91 20.14
CA ILE A 501 -7.82 23.95 20.70
C ILE A 501 -6.36 23.53 20.54
N ALA A 502 -5.60 24.28 19.74
CA ALA A 502 -4.25 23.94 19.33
C ALA A 502 -3.34 25.18 19.27
N ARG A 503 -2.02 24.98 19.18
CA ARG A 503 -1.01 26.05 19.13
C ARG A 503 -0.88 26.69 17.73
N ASP A 504 -1.20 25.92 16.71
CA ASP A 504 -1.08 26.25 15.28
C ASP A 504 -1.96 25.29 14.46
N GLU A 505 -2.16 25.59 13.18
CA GLU A 505 -3.02 24.80 12.28
C GLU A 505 -2.47 23.38 11.98
N THR A 506 -1.16 23.16 12.06
CA THR A 506 -0.56 21.82 11.85
C THR A 506 -0.87 20.91 13.05
N THR A 507 -0.75 21.47 14.25
CA THR A 507 -1.19 20.83 15.50
C THR A 507 -2.70 20.61 15.50
N ALA A 508 -3.50 21.56 15.00
CA ALA A 508 -4.96 21.40 14.88
C ALA A 508 -5.34 20.26 13.92
N ALA A 509 -4.64 20.14 12.78
CA ALA A 509 -4.85 19.08 11.78
C ALA A 509 -4.57 17.67 12.34
N ILE A 510 -3.57 17.53 13.23
CA ILE A 510 -3.32 16.27 13.94
C ILE A 510 -4.53 15.85 14.79
N GLY A 511 -5.21 16.81 15.44
CA GLY A 511 -6.40 16.55 16.25
C GLY A 511 -7.71 16.42 15.46
N SER A 512 -7.73 16.77 14.16
CA SER A 512 -8.93 16.72 13.32
C SER A 512 -8.95 15.58 12.31
N SER A 513 -7.80 14.91 12.09
CA SER A 513 -7.61 13.81 11.13
C SER A 513 -8.76 12.78 11.17
N GLY A 514 -8.95 12.07 12.28
CA GLY A 514 -10.03 11.11 12.42
C GLY A 514 -11.42 11.74 12.23
N LEU A 515 -11.67 12.94 12.77
CA LEU A 515 -12.97 13.62 12.59
C LEU A 515 -13.28 13.88 11.11
N LEU A 516 -12.28 14.30 10.33
CA LEU A 516 -12.41 14.50 8.88
C LEU A 516 -12.69 13.17 8.14
N GLY A 517 -12.11 12.07 8.59
CA GLY A 517 -12.39 10.72 8.08
C GLY A 517 -13.84 10.30 8.31
N TYR A 518 -14.34 10.43 9.54
CA TYR A 518 -15.75 10.12 9.86
C TYR A 518 -16.75 11.11 9.23
N GLY A 519 -16.32 12.33 8.90
CA GLY A 519 -17.19 13.43 8.45
C GLY A 519 -17.82 14.23 9.59
N ILE A 520 -17.21 14.22 10.79
CA ILE A 520 -17.70 14.90 11.99
C ILE A 520 -17.33 16.39 11.91
N PRO A 521 -18.29 17.33 12.00
CA PRO A 521 -18.02 18.77 11.98
C PRO A 521 -17.11 19.21 13.15
N TYR A 522 -16.11 20.04 12.86
CA TYR A 522 -15.19 20.60 13.84
C TYR A 522 -14.88 22.09 13.56
N THR A 523 -14.24 22.76 14.52
CA THR A 523 -13.80 24.16 14.40
C THR A 523 -12.51 24.37 15.19
N TYR A 524 -11.55 25.09 14.62
CA TYR A 524 -10.26 25.37 15.27
C TYR A 524 -10.31 26.64 16.13
N LEU A 525 -9.69 26.57 17.30
CA LEU A 525 -9.19 27.71 18.06
C LEU A 525 -7.66 27.62 18.11
N ILE A 526 -6.99 28.51 17.37
CA ILE A 526 -5.54 28.63 17.41
C ILE A 526 -5.14 29.58 18.55
N VAL A 527 -4.38 29.07 19.52
CA VAL A 527 -3.94 29.77 20.73
C VAL A 527 -2.44 30.04 20.64
N PRO A 528 -1.99 31.22 20.18
CA PRO A 528 -0.57 31.58 20.14
C PRO A 528 -0.02 31.84 21.55
N GLN A 529 1.30 32.01 21.69
CA GLN A 529 1.97 32.15 22.99
C GLN A 529 1.55 33.40 23.80
N ASP A 530 1.10 34.46 23.14
CA ASP A 530 0.50 35.66 23.76
C ASP A 530 -0.98 35.48 24.14
N GLY A 531 -1.58 34.35 23.77
CA GLY A 531 -2.95 33.96 24.09
C GLY A 531 -3.98 34.45 23.07
N THR A 532 -5.23 34.03 23.27
CA THR A 532 -6.38 34.47 22.47
C THR A 532 -7.66 34.40 23.31
N THR A 533 -8.77 34.97 22.83
CA THR A 533 -10.10 34.80 23.44
C THR A 533 -10.72 33.46 23.06
N LEU A 534 -11.50 32.84 23.96
CA LEU A 534 -12.32 31.69 23.59
C LEU A 534 -13.42 32.10 22.60
N PRO A 535 -13.89 31.19 21.72
CA PRO A 535 -15.14 31.37 21.02
C PRO A 535 -16.30 31.31 22.02
N LYS A 536 -17.46 31.86 21.64
CA LYS A 536 -18.68 31.78 22.47
C LYS A 536 -19.08 30.30 22.63
N LEU A 537 -18.85 29.71 23.80
CA LEU A 537 -19.08 28.28 24.03
C LEU A 537 -20.56 27.88 24.03
N ASN A 538 -21.44 28.77 24.50
CA ASN A 538 -22.89 28.55 24.54
C ASN A 538 -23.66 29.77 24.02
N SER A 539 -24.65 29.55 23.17
CA SER A 539 -25.47 30.63 22.60
C SER A 539 -26.51 31.19 23.57
N THR A 540 -27.07 30.34 24.42
CA THR A 540 -28.00 30.68 25.52
C THR A 540 -27.65 29.86 26.76
N VAL A 541 -28.34 30.06 27.89
CA VAL A 541 -28.19 29.18 29.08
C VAL A 541 -28.61 27.73 28.84
N ASN A 542 -29.40 27.46 27.78
CA ASN A 542 -29.90 26.12 27.42
C ASN A 542 -29.40 25.65 26.04
N THR A 543 -28.45 26.36 25.41
CA THR A 543 -27.95 26.06 24.05
C THR A 543 -26.43 26.09 24.03
N GLY A 544 -25.79 24.92 24.00
CA GLY A 544 -24.33 24.79 23.83
C GLY A 544 -23.94 24.73 22.36
N ASN A 545 -22.80 25.33 21.99
CA ASN A 545 -22.37 25.45 20.58
C ASN A 545 -21.35 24.36 20.17
N PHE A 546 -20.90 23.53 21.12
CA PHE A 546 -19.89 22.49 20.88
C PHE A 546 -20.19 21.21 21.67
N GLY A 547 -20.26 20.07 20.98
CA GLY A 547 -20.63 18.76 21.55
C GLY A 547 -19.46 18.01 22.19
N GLY A 548 -18.24 18.41 21.86
CA GLY A 548 -16.98 17.90 22.39
C GLY A 548 -15.86 18.93 22.25
N ILE A 549 -14.81 18.78 23.04
CA ILE A 549 -13.63 19.66 23.01
C ILE A 549 -12.37 18.79 22.94
N ILE A 550 -11.46 19.08 22.02
CA ILE A 550 -10.13 18.48 21.95
C ILE A 550 -9.10 19.56 22.26
N VAL A 551 -8.13 19.29 23.15
CA VAL A 551 -6.99 20.19 23.40
C VAL A 551 -5.67 19.46 23.17
N LEU A 552 -4.81 20.01 22.31
CA LEU A 552 -3.49 19.44 22.01
C LEU A 552 -2.38 20.20 22.75
N ASP A 553 -1.38 19.47 23.25
CA ASP A 553 -0.22 19.98 24.00
C ASP A 553 -0.58 20.81 25.26
N SER A 554 -1.83 20.74 25.72
CA SER A 554 -2.46 21.72 26.63
C SER A 554 -2.27 23.20 26.21
N VAL A 555 -2.05 23.43 24.91
CA VAL A 555 -1.54 24.67 24.31
C VAL A 555 -0.40 25.31 25.12
N SER A 556 0.55 24.47 25.54
CA SER A 556 1.65 24.85 26.43
C SER A 556 2.85 25.42 25.68
N TYR A 557 3.48 26.43 26.28
CA TYR A 557 4.70 27.08 25.79
C TYR A 557 5.68 27.33 26.93
N ASP A 558 6.97 27.40 26.61
CA ASP A 558 8.01 27.83 27.54
C ASP A 558 8.05 29.37 27.64
N TYR A 559 7.80 29.91 28.83
CA TYR A 559 7.94 31.33 29.16
C TYR A 559 9.24 31.63 29.92
N GLY A 560 10.28 30.83 29.68
CA GLY A 560 11.64 31.02 30.19
C GLY A 560 11.71 30.85 31.71
N ALA A 561 11.96 31.95 32.43
CA ALA A 561 12.03 31.93 33.90
C ALA A 561 10.71 31.56 34.59
N THR A 562 9.57 31.59 33.87
CA THR A 562 8.27 31.10 34.37
C THR A 562 8.04 29.61 34.05
N GLY A 563 8.87 29.03 33.18
CA GLY A 563 8.74 27.64 32.71
C GLY A 563 7.56 27.42 31.76
N TRP A 564 7.22 26.14 31.59
CA TRP A 564 6.12 25.67 30.75
C TRP A 564 4.75 25.90 31.40
N ARG A 565 3.82 26.49 30.65
CA ARG A 565 2.41 26.67 31.04
C ARG A 565 1.53 26.82 29.79
N SER A 566 0.23 26.57 29.95
CA SER A 566 -0.78 26.84 28.92
C SER A 566 -0.82 28.34 28.55
N ALA A 567 -1.08 28.64 27.27
CA ALA A 567 -1.41 29.98 26.80
C ALA A 567 -2.89 30.37 27.03
N LEU A 568 -3.76 29.40 27.37
CA LEU A 568 -5.07 29.70 27.97
C LEU A 568 -4.90 30.04 29.45
N THR A 569 -5.54 31.12 29.89
CA THR A 569 -5.53 31.54 31.30
C THR A 569 -6.37 30.62 32.19
N ASP A 570 -6.10 30.61 33.51
CA ASP A 570 -6.89 29.86 34.50
C ASP A 570 -8.40 30.19 34.43
N ALA A 571 -8.74 31.44 34.08
CA ALA A 571 -10.12 31.88 33.89
C ALA A 571 -10.78 31.22 32.67
N GLN A 572 -10.05 31.05 31.57
CA GLN A 572 -10.53 30.38 30.36
C GLN A 572 -10.64 28.86 30.57
N TRP A 573 -9.70 28.25 31.28
CA TRP A 573 -9.83 26.86 31.72
C TRP A 573 -11.05 26.68 32.64
N ALA A 574 -11.32 27.63 33.55
CA ALA A 574 -12.53 27.61 34.38
C ALA A 574 -13.82 27.80 33.56
N GLU A 575 -13.82 28.65 32.52
CA GLU A 575 -14.94 28.83 31.59
C GLU A 575 -15.25 27.54 30.81
N ILE A 576 -14.21 26.89 30.26
CA ILE A 576 -14.34 25.59 29.59
C ILE A 576 -14.86 24.52 30.56
N HIS A 577 -14.30 24.43 31.77
CA HIS A 577 -14.77 23.47 32.78
C HIS A 577 -16.22 23.73 33.21
N ALA A 578 -16.64 24.99 33.32
CA ALA A 578 -18.02 25.35 33.61
C ALA A 578 -18.96 24.97 32.45
N TYR A 579 -18.53 25.17 31.19
CA TYR A 579 -19.27 24.71 30.00
C TYR A 579 -19.45 23.19 29.99
N GLN A 580 -18.39 22.42 30.29
CA GLN A 580 -18.49 20.95 30.43
C GLN A 580 -19.56 20.53 31.44
N THR A 581 -19.59 21.12 32.63
CA THR A 581 -20.59 20.79 33.67
C THR A 581 -21.98 21.33 33.35
N ALA A 582 -22.11 22.45 32.62
CA ALA A 582 -23.40 23.02 32.26
C ALA A 582 -24.09 22.30 31.09
N PHE A 583 -23.34 21.69 30.18
CA PHE A 583 -23.86 21.05 28.97
C PHE A 583 -23.49 19.57 28.83
N SER A 584 -22.91 18.97 29.88
CA SER A 584 -22.46 17.57 29.91
C SER A 584 -21.48 17.18 28.79
N VAL A 585 -20.67 18.15 28.36
CA VAL A 585 -19.75 18.05 27.23
C VAL A 585 -18.42 17.41 27.65
N ARG A 586 -17.97 16.42 26.86
CA ARG A 586 -16.73 15.68 27.08
C ARG A 586 -15.52 16.40 26.49
N MET A 587 -14.37 16.30 27.17
CA MET A 587 -13.09 16.84 26.71
C MET A 587 -12.06 15.73 26.46
N VAL A 588 -11.38 15.76 25.32
CA VAL A 588 -10.17 14.97 25.07
C VAL A 588 -8.95 15.89 25.18
N ARG A 589 -7.87 15.40 25.79
CA ARG A 589 -6.58 16.09 25.85
C ARG A 589 -5.50 15.17 25.28
N ILE A 590 -4.73 15.69 24.32
CA ILE A 590 -3.76 14.93 23.51
C ILE A 590 -2.37 15.50 23.74
N ASN A 591 -1.36 14.62 23.81
CA ASN A 591 0.03 14.96 24.10
C ASN A 591 0.18 15.79 25.38
N ASP A 592 -0.58 15.45 26.43
CA ASP A 592 -0.52 16.14 27.71
C ASP A 592 0.55 15.54 28.63
N TYR A 593 1.11 16.35 29.51
CA TYR A 593 2.08 15.86 30.50
C TYR A 593 1.35 15.31 31.75
N PRO A 594 1.65 14.09 32.22
CA PRO A 594 0.98 13.50 33.38
C PRO A 594 1.04 14.41 34.62
N GLY A 595 -0.12 14.72 35.21
CA GLY A 595 -0.17 15.62 36.35
C GLY A 595 -1.51 15.67 37.08
N ILE A 596 -1.61 16.60 38.03
CA ILE A 596 -2.78 16.74 38.92
C ILE A 596 -4.09 17.06 38.16
N SER A 597 -4.02 17.75 37.01
CA SER A 597 -5.17 18.03 36.14
C SER A 597 -5.77 16.78 35.47
N SER A 598 -4.98 15.70 35.39
CA SER A 598 -5.36 14.38 34.86
C SER A 598 -5.37 13.28 35.93
N GLY A 599 -5.24 13.62 37.23
CA GLY A 599 -5.22 12.64 38.32
C GLY A 599 -4.01 11.70 38.34
N THR A 600 -2.91 12.09 37.68
CA THR A 600 -1.73 11.23 37.47
C THR A 600 -0.40 11.87 37.89
N LEU A 601 0.65 11.05 37.95
CA LEU A 601 2.05 11.47 38.04
C LEU A 601 2.91 10.66 37.06
N PRO A 602 3.98 11.24 36.49
CA PRO A 602 4.92 10.51 35.66
C PRO A 602 5.71 9.51 36.51
N VAL A 603 5.93 8.30 36.01
CA VAL A 603 6.74 7.26 36.69
C VAL A 603 8.18 7.20 36.19
N ALA A 604 8.47 7.85 35.07
CA ALA A 604 9.77 7.85 34.41
C ALA A 604 10.01 9.17 33.66
N GLY A 605 11.17 9.29 33.01
CA GLY A 605 11.34 10.24 31.92
C GLY A 605 10.48 9.86 30.70
N GLY A 606 10.39 10.75 29.71
CA GLY A 606 9.70 10.42 28.46
C GLY A 606 10.44 9.35 27.64
N CYS A 607 9.68 8.58 26.88
CA CYS A 607 10.15 7.56 25.94
C CYS A 607 9.83 7.99 24.50
N CYS A 608 10.53 7.54 23.46
CA CYS A 608 11.65 6.60 23.50
C CYS A 608 12.89 7.15 22.78
N GLU A 609 14.06 6.86 23.35
CA GLU A 609 15.35 7.07 22.69
C GLU A 609 15.49 6.14 21.47
N ALA A 610 16.31 6.52 20.49
CA ALA A 610 16.46 5.78 19.24
C ALA A 610 16.88 4.32 19.49
N GLY A 611 16.11 3.37 18.95
CA GLY A 611 16.32 1.93 19.15
C GLY A 611 15.54 1.31 20.32
N VAL A 612 14.85 2.11 21.14
CA VAL A 612 13.87 1.61 22.11
C VAL A 612 12.46 1.71 21.50
N SER A 613 11.74 0.58 21.49
CA SER A 613 10.32 0.53 21.16
C SER A 613 9.56 0.06 22.39
N GLN A 614 8.54 0.81 22.79
CA GLN A 614 7.57 0.43 23.80
C GLN A 614 6.23 0.21 23.09
N SER A 615 5.43 -0.76 23.53
CA SER A 615 4.08 -0.95 22.99
C SER A 615 3.07 -0.08 23.72
N VAL A 616 1.95 0.21 23.07
CA VAL A 616 0.76 0.83 23.66
C VAL A 616 -0.48 0.00 23.29
N PHE A 617 -1.43 -0.10 24.21
CA PHE A 617 -2.70 -0.83 24.01
C PHE A 617 -3.82 -0.26 24.86
N PHE A 618 -5.07 -0.47 24.43
CA PHE A 618 -6.25 -0.23 25.26
C PHE A 618 -6.38 -1.33 26.31
N SER A 619 -6.27 -1.00 27.59
CA SER A 619 -6.51 -1.93 28.69
C SER A 619 -7.98 -1.99 29.14
N ASP A 620 -8.81 -1.05 28.67
CA ASP A 620 -10.26 -1.05 28.92
C ASP A 620 -10.97 -0.20 27.85
N THR A 621 -11.85 -0.83 27.06
CA THR A 621 -12.64 -0.18 26.00
C THR A 621 -14.10 0.08 26.39
N SER A 622 -14.52 -0.26 27.62
CA SER A 622 -15.93 -0.25 28.05
C SER A 622 -16.62 1.11 27.97
N ALA A 623 -15.86 2.21 28.09
CA ALA A 623 -16.39 3.57 28.00
C ALA A 623 -16.67 4.03 26.56
N PHE A 624 -16.24 3.27 25.56
CA PHE A 624 -16.32 3.59 24.12
C PHE A 624 -16.50 2.31 23.28
N SER A 625 -17.35 1.40 23.74
CA SER A 625 -17.61 0.10 23.08
C SER A 625 -18.02 0.23 21.61
N THR A 626 -18.73 1.30 21.23
CA THR A 626 -19.12 1.60 19.84
C THR A 626 -17.93 1.87 18.92
N ALA A 627 -16.74 2.16 19.46
CA ALA A 627 -15.51 2.19 18.67
C ALA A 627 -15.20 0.84 18.04
N ASN A 628 -15.68 -0.27 18.63
CA ASN A 628 -15.55 -1.64 18.13
C ASN A 628 -14.08 -2.08 17.91
N ILE A 629 -13.19 -1.57 18.77
CA ILE A 629 -11.74 -1.83 18.83
C ILE A 629 -11.40 -2.82 19.96
N LYS A 630 -10.31 -3.57 19.80
CA LYS A 630 -9.93 -4.67 20.68
C LYS A 630 -9.05 -4.21 21.84
N ALA A 631 -9.46 -4.59 23.06
CA ALA A 631 -8.62 -4.46 24.23
C ALA A 631 -7.39 -5.38 24.14
N ASP A 632 -6.32 -5.03 24.84
CA ASP A 632 -5.05 -5.76 24.96
C ASP A 632 -4.32 -6.02 23.61
N ALA A 633 -4.77 -5.40 22.51
CA ALA A 633 -4.10 -5.41 21.22
C ALA A 633 -2.96 -4.38 21.18
N GLU A 634 -1.72 -4.85 21.37
CA GLU A 634 -0.50 -4.02 21.35
C GLU A 634 -0.16 -3.47 19.95
N VAL A 635 0.27 -2.20 19.90
CA VAL A 635 0.87 -1.54 18.72
C VAL A 635 2.13 -0.74 19.14
N PRO A 636 3.13 -0.54 18.27
CA PRO A 636 4.38 0.11 18.66
C PRO A 636 4.27 1.64 18.77
N THR A 637 4.97 2.25 19.72
CA THR A 637 5.07 3.72 19.85
C THR A 637 6.23 4.31 19.04
N THR A 638 6.81 3.59 18.07
CA THR A 638 8.00 4.02 17.32
C THR A 638 7.81 5.40 16.70
N GLY A 639 8.70 6.34 17.02
CA GLY A 639 8.64 7.73 16.56
C GLY A 639 7.65 8.64 17.31
N LEU A 640 6.80 8.10 18.20
CA LEU A 640 5.88 8.87 19.03
C LEU A 640 6.49 9.08 20.42
N TYR A 641 6.82 10.33 20.75
CA TYR A 641 7.21 10.72 22.11
C TYR A 641 6.03 10.53 23.09
N HIS A 642 6.30 10.03 24.28
CA HIS A 642 5.29 9.78 25.31
C HIS A 642 5.87 9.78 26.73
N VAL A 643 5.03 9.91 27.76
CA VAL A 643 5.44 9.97 29.17
C VAL A 643 4.66 8.94 30.01
N PRO A 644 5.26 7.78 30.33
CA PRO A 644 4.72 6.80 31.26
C PRO A 644 4.17 7.38 32.57
N ALA A 645 2.91 7.07 32.89
CA ALA A 645 2.21 7.62 34.04
C ALA A 645 1.74 6.56 35.07
N SER A 646 1.35 7.05 36.24
CA SER A 646 0.64 6.33 37.31
C SER A 646 -0.55 7.15 37.78
N ILE A 647 -1.62 6.49 38.24
CA ILE A 647 -2.80 7.14 38.82
C ILE A 647 -2.57 7.43 40.29
N THR A 648 -2.93 8.65 40.73
CA THR A 648 -2.83 9.08 42.13
C THR A 648 -4.13 8.93 42.92
N ASP A 649 -5.27 8.96 42.25
CA ASP A 649 -6.60 8.77 42.84
C ASP A 649 -7.50 7.95 41.91
N SER A 650 -7.71 6.68 42.26
CA SER A 650 -8.58 5.76 41.52
C SER A 650 -10.08 5.98 41.76
N SER A 651 -10.48 6.89 42.66
CA SER A 651 -11.89 7.24 42.86
C SER A 651 -12.40 8.25 41.82
N THR A 652 -11.51 9.06 41.24
CA THR A 652 -11.82 10.01 40.16
C THR A 652 -11.18 9.66 38.81
N THR A 653 -10.23 8.72 38.75
CA THR A 653 -9.41 8.45 37.57
C THR A 653 -9.28 6.96 37.25
N LYS A 654 -9.57 6.59 35.99
CA LYS A 654 -9.50 5.21 35.47
C LYS A 654 -8.50 5.13 34.32
N ALA A 655 -7.62 4.13 34.31
CA ALA A 655 -6.76 3.83 33.16
C ALA A 655 -7.58 3.16 32.04
N VAL A 656 -7.38 3.58 30.80
CA VAL A 656 -8.02 2.99 29.60
C VAL A 656 -7.02 2.56 28.54
N ALA A 657 -5.81 3.12 28.55
CA ALA A 657 -4.68 2.62 27.78
C ALA A 657 -3.42 2.53 28.64
N LYS A 658 -2.55 1.58 28.31
CA LYS A 658 -1.26 1.33 28.96
C LYS A 658 -0.13 1.36 27.94
N PHE A 659 1.07 1.65 28.42
CA PHE A 659 2.31 1.26 27.75
C PHE A 659 2.79 -0.09 28.32
N GLY A 660 3.26 -0.98 27.44
CA GLY A 660 3.87 -2.26 27.79
C GLY A 660 5.26 -2.12 28.43
N THR A 661 5.98 -3.22 28.56
CA THR A 661 7.37 -3.20 29.08
C THR A 661 8.39 -2.95 27.97
N ALA A 662 9.48 -2.25 28.29
CA ALA A 662 10.57 -1.95 27.34
C ALA A 662 11.93 -1.80 28.06
N THR A 663 13.02 -1.64 27.31
CA THR A 663 14.33 -1.32 27.88
C THR A 663 14.28 0.03 28.60
N GLY A 664 14.47 0.00 29.92
CA GLY A 664 14.29 1.17 30.81
C GLY A 664 12.93 1.24 31.51
N PHE A 665 11.95 0.44 31.09
CA PHE A 665 10.56 0.46 31.56
C PHE A 665 10.14 -0.96 31.95
N SER A 666 10.56 -1.40 33.14
CA SER A 666 10.45 -2.79 33.61
C SER A 666 9.06 -3.23 34.10
N SER A 667 8.04 -2.39 33.93
CA SER A 667 6.64 -2.67 34.26
C SER A 667 5.73 -1.93 33.31
N GLU A 668 4.49 -2.40 33.15
CA GLU A 668 3.43 -1.61 32.52
C GLU A 668 3.30 -0.24 33.19
N SER A 669 2.81 0.74 32.44
CA SER A 669 2.50 2.08 32.93
C SER A 669 1.27 2.63 32.21
N VAL A 670 0.66 3.69 32.73
CA VAL A 670 -0.55 4.27 32.15
C VAL A 670 -0.19 5.16 30.95
N ALA A 671 -0.84 4.91 29.82
CA ALA A 671 -0.72 5.71 28.58
C ALA A 671 -1.88 6.70 28.41
N ALA A 672 -3.08 6.32 28.86
CA ALA A 672 -4.23 7.21 28.88
C ALA A 672 -5.22 6.91 30.01
N VAL A 673 -5.91 7.95 30.45
CA VAL A 673 -6.93 7.91 31.50
C VAL A 673 -8.24 8.54 31.07
N ILE A 674 -9.32 8.10 31.68
CA ILE A 674 -10.56 8.87 31.79
C ILE A 674 -10.69 9.36 33.23
N ASN A 675 -10.95 10.65 33.42
CA ASN A 675 -11.32 11.22 34.72
C ASN A 675 -12.82 11.54 34.77
N ASN A 676 -13.41 11.39 35.95
CA ASN A 676 -14.68 12.02 36.31
C ASN A 676 -14.46 12.90 37.56
N PHE A 677 -14.45 14.21 37.35
CA PHE A 677 -14.28 15.21 38.40
C PHE A 677 -15.63 15.86 38.73
N ASN A 678 -16.46 15.13 39.50
CA ASN A 678 -17.80 15.54 39.92
C ASN A 678 -18.74 15.85 38.73
N GLY A 679 -18.82 14.94 37.76
CA GLY A 679 -19.60 15.09 36.53
C GLY A 679 -18.85 15.77 35.38
N ARG A 680 -17.69 16.40 35.64
CA ARG A 680 -16.81 16.88 34.56
C ARG A 680 -15.90 15.76 34.07
N GLU A 681 -16.12 15.33 32.84
CA GLU A 681 -15.42 14.22 32.21
C GLU A 681 -14.25 14.67 31.32
N GLN A 682 -13.09 13.99 31.39
CA GLN A 682 -12.03 14.16 30.37
C GLN A 682 -11.31 12.83 30.06
N PHE A 683 -10.82 12.68 28.83
CA PHE A 683 -9.98 11.56 28.37
C PHE A 683 -8.60 12.14 27.99
N VAL A 684 -7.54 11.74 28.69
CA VAL A 684 -6.20 12.32 28.56
C VAL A 684 -5.20 11.29 28.04
N TRP A 685 -4.51 11.62 26.94
CA TRP A 685 -3.42 10.84 26.34
C TRP A 685 -2.05 11.44 26.71
N PHE A 686 -1.15 10.60 27.24
CA PHE A 686 0.21 10.99 27.62
C PHE A 686 1.23 10.71 26.50
N MET A 687 0.79 10.85 25.23
CA MET A 687 1.61 10.62 24.04
C MET A 687 1.29 11.59 22.90
N SER A 688 2.31 11.86 22.09
CA SER A 688 2.22 12.60 20.83
C SER A 688 1.53 11.79 19.73
N TRP A 689 0.92 12.51 18.79
CA TRP A 689 0.06 11.97 17.72
C TRP A 689 0.54 12.41 16.34
N ALA A 690 0.39 11.51 15.36
CA ALA A 690 0.58 11.79 13.93
C ALA A 690 -0.13 10.74 13.03
N PRO A 691 -1.48 10.74 12.95
CA PRO A 691 -2.25 9.77 12.17
C PRO A 691 -1.92 9.76 10.67
N SER A 692 -1.36 10.86 10.14
CA SER A 692 -0.90 10.95 8.75
C SER A 692 0.28 10.03 8.39
N TRP A 693 1.03 9.52 9.37
CA TRP A 693 2.10 8.54 9.13
C TRP A 693 2.08 7.32 10.05
N SER A 694 1.58 7.44 11.29
CA SER A 694 1.61 6.40 12.30
C SER A 694 0.32 5.57 12.34
N LEU A 695 0.41 4.25 12.10
CA LEU A 695 -0.67 3.28 12.34
C LEU A 695 -1.20 3.39 13.77
N THR A 696 -0.31 3.48 14.77
CA THR A 696 -0.68 3.65 16.18
C THR A 696 -1.52 4.91 16.43
N SER A 697 -1.25 6.00 15.72
CA SER A 697 -2.06 7.22 15.81
C SER A 697 -3.43 7.06 15.15
N ALA A 698 -3.50 6.44 13.98
CA ALA A 698 -4.78 6.09 13.36
C ALA A 698 -5.58 5.11 14.26
N TYR A 699 -4.93 4.16 14.94
CA TYR A 699 -5.63 3.16 15.75
C TYR A 699 -6.30 3.75 17.01
N LEU A 700 -5.57 4.46 17.87
CA LEU A 700 -6.15 4.88 19.17
C LEU A 700 -7.00 6.16 19.08
N GLU A 701 -7.06 6.85 17.94
CA GLU A 701 -7.93 8.04 17.82
C GLU A 701 -9.42 7.67 17.92
N HIS A 702 -9.82 6.53 17.36
CA HIS A 702 -11.20 6.05 17.39
C HIS A 702 -11.77 5.86 18.80
N GLY A 703 -10.95 5.42 19.76
CA GLY A 703 -11.36 5.24 21.15
C GLY A 703 -11.81 6.56 21.79
N HIS A 704 -11.07 7.65 21.57
CA HIS A 704 -11.43 8.95 22.13
C HIS A 704 -12.52 9.67 21.33
N ILE A 705 -12.59 9.49 20.00
CA ILE A 705 -13.66 10.03 19.14
C ILE A 705 -15.01 9.46 19.55
N HIS A 706 -15.13 8.13 19.65
CA HIS A 706 -16.38 7.47 20.09
C HIS A 706 -16.72 7.78 21.55
N TRP A 707 -15.73 7.88 22.43
CA TRP A 707 -15.96 8.28 23.82
C TRP A 707 -16.55 9.70 23.91
N MET A 708 -15.92 10.67 23.24
CA MET A 708 -16.31 12.09 23.27
C MET A 708 -17.72 12.31 22.72
N THR A 709 -18.02 11.65 21.59
CA THR A 709 -19.34 11.72 20.91
C THR A 709 -20.41 10.84 21.55
N ARG A 710 -20.08 10.03 22.57
CA ARG A 710 -20.95 8.96 23.11
C ARG A 710 -21.43 7.96 22.02
N GLY A 711 -20.72 7.85 20.90
CA GLY A 711 -21.12 7.06 19.72
C GLY A 711 -22.29 7.64 18.93
N LEU A 712 -22.64 8.91 19.14
CA LEU A 712 -23.68 9.65 18.42
C LEU A 712 -23.07 10.85 17.70
N PHE A 713 -23.04 10.82 16.36
CA PHE A 713 -22.42 11.89 15.59
C PHE A 713 -22.97 11.98 14.16
N LEU A 714 -22.87 13.18 13.59
CA LEU A 714 -22.98 13.39 12.14
C LEU A 714 -21.71 12.83 11.49
N GLY A 715 -21.86 11.91 10.54
CA GLY A 715 -20.76 11.15 9.95
C GLY A 715 -21.09 9.67 9.80
N LYS A 716 -20.10 8.90 9.31
CA LYS A 716 -20.17 7.45 9.10
C LYS A 716 -18.80 6.80 9.35
N ARG A 717 -18.80 5.51 9.64
CA ARG A 717 -17.63 4.63 9.41
C ARG A 717 -18.03 3.53 8.43
N LYS A 718 -17.25 3.36 7.37
CA LYS A 718 -17.28 2.21 6.46
C LYS A 718 -15.84 1.91 6.03
N ILE A 719 -15.54 0.64 5.80
CA ILE A 719 -14.20 0.15 5.48
C ILE A 719 -14.27 -0.57 4.15
N HIS A 720 -13.58 -0.01 3.17
CA HIS A 720 -13.51 -0.54 1.82
C HIS A 720 -12.07 -0.98 1.54
N LEU A 721 -11.92 -2.18 1.00
CA LEU A 721 -10.64 -2.79 0.61
C LEU A 721 -10.80 -3.35 -0.80
N GLY A 722 -10.87 -2.45 -1.79
CA GLY A 722 -10.79 -2.84 -3.19
C GLY A 722 -9.34 -3.21 -3.53
N ALA A 723 -9.14 -4.41 -4.08
CA ALA A 723 -7.88 -4.83 -4.67
C ALA A 723 -8.13 -5.04 -6.16
N GLN A 724 -7.63 -4.11 -6.97
CA GLN A 724 -7.76 -4.14 -8.42
C GLN A 724 -6.57 -4.89 -9.03
N ILE A 725 -6.85 -5.82 -9.93
CA ILE A 725 -5.87 -6.59 -10.68
C ILE A 725 -5.87 -6.07 -12.11
N ASP A 726 -4.85 -5.29 -12.45
CA ASP A 726 -4.58 -4.76 -13.79
C ASP A 726 -3.97 -5.85 -14.72
N ASP A 727 -3.84 -5.55 -16.00
CA ASP A 727 -3.25 -6.41 -17.05
C ASP A 727 -3.91 -7.79 -17.27
N VAL A 728 -5.16 -8.03 -16.84
CA VAL A 728 -5.81 -9.35 -17.02
C VAL A 728 -6.04 -9.63 -18.51
N GLN A 729 -5.88 -10.90 -18.91
CA GLN A 729 -5.68 -11.41 -20.27
C GLN A 729 -4.29 -11.11 -20.90
N LEU A 730 -3.53 -10.10 -20.46
CA LEU A 730 -2.17 -9.86 -20.98
C LEU A 730 -1.13 -10.86 -20.44
N SER A 731 0.04 -10.88 -21.08
CA SER A 731 1.26 -11.46 -20.53
C SER A 731 2.26 -10.36 -20.15
N THR A 732 3.17 -10.63 -19.21
CA THR A 732 4.12 -9.66 -18.67
C THR A 732 5.48 -10.32 -18.39
N GLU A 733 6.61 -9.78 -18.86
CA GLU A 733 7.95 -10.27 -18.49
C GLU A 733 8.26 -9.94 -17.02
N PRO A 734 8.62 -10.93 -16.17
CA PRO A 734 9.02 -10.65 -14.79
C PRO A 734 10.32 -9.85 -14.68
N TYR A 735 10.34 -8.88 -13.76
CA TYR A 735 11.54 -8.12 -13.41
C TYR A 735 12.72 -9.02 -13.00
N TYR A 736 12.43 -10.02 -12.16
CA TYR A 736 13.43 -10.95 -11.65
C TYR A 736 12.89 -12.38 -11.53
N PRO A 737 13.72 -13.41 -11.84
CA PRO A 737 15.02 -13.32 -12.50
C PRO A 737 14.91 -12.88 -13.98
N PRO A 738 15.72 -11.90 -14.45
CA PRO A 738 15.46 -11.22 -15.71
C PRO A 738 15.72 -12.10 -16.93
N GLY A 739 14.80 -12.15 -17.89
CA GLY A 739 14.85 -13.06 -19.03
C GLY A 739 14.28 -14.44 -18.75
N LEU A 740 13.22 -14.52 -17.93
CA LEU A 740 12.30 -15.67 -17.93
C LEU A 740 11.45 -15.71 -19.20
N GLY A 741 11.17 -14.55 -19.81
CA GLY A 741 10.16 -14.38 -20.86
C GLY A 741 8.82 -13.93 -20.30
N GLU A 742 7.87 -13.66 -21.19
CA GLU A 742 6.50 -13.26 -20.84
C GLU A 742 5.79 -14.35 -20.01
N MET A 743 5.03 -13.94 -18.99
CA MET A 743 4.24 -14.83 -18.14
C MET A 743 2.77 -14.37 -18.04
N ARG A 744 1.86 -15.35 -17.99
CA ARG A 744 0.40 -15.18 -17.87
C ARG A 744 -0.12 -16.09 -16.75
N ILE A 745 -1.05 -15.59 -15.93
CA ILE A 745 -1.85 -16.43 -15.03
C ILE A 745 -2.76 -17.38 -15.82
N ASN A 746 -3.29 -18.40 -15.16
CA ASN A 746 -4.23 -19.33 -15.79
C ASN A 746 -5.41 -19.71 -14.87
N ILE A 747 -6.29 -20.58 -15.37
CA ILE A 747 -7.48 -21.08 -14.66
C ILE A 747 -7.15 -21.66 -13.28
N ALA A 748 -6.00 -22.30 -13.11
CA ALA A 748 -5.59 -22.85 -11.81
C ALA A 748 -5.21 -21.77 -10.80
N ASP A 749 -4.59 -20.66 -11.25
CA ASP A 749 -4.38 -19.48 -10.41
C ASP A 749 -5.72 -18.84 -10.01
N LEU A 750 -6.68 -18.72 -10.94
CA LEU A 750 -8.03 -18.20 -10.64
C LEU A 750 -8.76 -19.08 -9.61
N GLN A 751 -8.79 -20.39 -9.80
CA GLN A 751 -9.44 -21.32 -8.86
C GLN A 751 -8.83 -21.23 -7.45
N ALA A 752 -7.50 -21.13 -7.35
CA ALA A 752 -6.84 -20.93 -6.05
C ALA A 752 -7.28 -19.64 -5.37
N HIS A 753 -7.55 -18.55 -6.12
CA HIS A 753 -8.10 -17.32 -5.55
C HIS A 753 -9.57 -17.46 -5.13
N ILE A 754 -10.40 -18.22 -5.86
CA ILE A 754 -11.77 -18.54 -5.43
C ILE A 754 -11.75 -19.32 -4.10
N ASP A 755 -10.95 -20.38 -4.04
CA ASP A 755 -10.84 -21.24 -2.85
C ASP A 755 -10.34 -20.43 -1.64
N TRP A 756 -9.37 -19.54 -1.84
CA TRP A 756 -8.84 -18.66 -0.80
C TRP A 756 -9.81 -17.55 -0.38
N GLN A 757 -10.51 -16.87 -1.30
CA GLN A 757 -11.51 -15.84 -0.97
C GLN A 757 -12.60 -16.42 -0.04
N ASN A 758 -13.04 -17.65 -0.32
CA ASN A 758 -13.99 -18.37 0.54
C ASN A 758 -13.39 -18.65 1.94
N GLN A 759 -12.15 -19.14 2.03
CA GLN A 759 -11.45 -19.38 3.30
C GLN A 759 -11.10 -18.10 4.08
N LEU A 760 -11.01 -16.95 3.41
CA LEU A 760 -10.85 -15.63 4.04
C LEU A 760 -12.18 -15.13 4.62
N ALA A 761 -13.30 -15.32 3.89
CA ALA A 761 -14.62 -14.92 4.34
C ALA A 761 -15.03 -15.58 5.68
N GLU A 762 -14.64 -16.83 5.93
CA GLU A 762 -14.89 -17.51 7.21
C GLU A 762 -14.14 -16.92 8.41
N ARG A 763 -13.05 -16.17 8.17
CA ARG A 763 -12.20 -15.56 9.22
C ARG A 763 -12.45 -14.06 9.42
N LEU A 764 -13.17 -13.41 8.51
CA LEU A 764 -13.49 -11.99 8.58
C LEU A 764 -14.61 -11.68 9.60
N PRO A 765 -14.66 -10.45 10.17
CA PRO A 765 -15.78 -10.02 11.01
C PRO A 765 -17.12 -10.10 10.26
N ALA A 766 -18.18 -10.47 10.97
CA ALA A 766 -19.52 -10.64 10.38
C ALA A 766 -19.95 -9.40 9.58
N GLY A 767 -20.57 -9.60 8.41
CA GLY A 767 -20.95 -8.52 7.49
C GLY A 767 -19.82 -8.05 6.55
N SER A 768 -18.63 -8.66 6.61
CA SER A 768 -17.59 -8.48 5.59
C SER A 768 -17.95 -9.20 4.29
N GLU A 769 -17.41 -8.72 3.17
CA GLU A 769 -17.56 -9.32 1.84
C GLU A 769 -16.35 -8.88 0.99
N PHE A 770 -15.38 -9.77 0.80
CA PHE A 770 -14.15 -9.46 0.06
C PHE A 770 -14.05 -10.27 -1.24
N TRP A 771 -13.66 -9.58 -2.30
CA TRP A 771 -13.38 -10.12 -3.63
C TRP A 771 -12.41 -9.19 -4.38
N LEU A 772 -11.63 -9.76 -5.32
CA LEU A 772 -10.74 -9.02 -6.23
C LEU A 772 -11.52 -8.46 -7.44
N GLU A 773 -11.18 -7.25 -7.88
CA GLU A 773 -11.74 -6.64 -9.10
C GLU A 773 -10.73 -6.81 -10.25
N LEU A 774 -11.09 -7.55 -11.29
CA LEU A 774 -10.25 -7.84 -12.45
C LEU A 774 -10.45 -6.78 -13.53
N ALA A 775 -9.36 -6.15 -13.98
CA ALA A 775 -9.34 -5.15 -15.02
C ALA A 775 -8.78 -5.77 -16.32
N HIS A 776 -9.64 -5.88 -17.33
CA HIS A 776 -9.43 -6.79 -18.47
C HIS A 776 -8.99 -6.08 -19.77
N ASN A 777 -8.10 -6.74 -20.52
CA ASN A 777 -7.60 -6.33 -21.84
C ASN A 777 -7.92 -7.37 -22.93
N GLY A 778 -9.00 -7.16 -23.68
CA GLY A 778 -9.52 -8.13 -24.64
C GLY A 778 -8.58 -8.52 -25.78
N ASN A 779 -7.62 -7.66 -26.16
CA ASN A 779 -6.64 -8.05 -27.18
C ASN A 779 -5.69 -9.15 -26.67
N GLY A 780 -5.51 -9.31 -25.35
CA GLY A 780 -4.71 -10.37 -24.75
C GLY A 780 -5.37 -11.76 -24.83
N ASP A 781 -6.67 -11.83 -25.10
CA ASP A 781 -7.38 -13.04 -25.52
C ASP A 781 -7.16 -13.27 -27.03
N ILE A 782 -7.51 -12.28 -27.86
CA ILE A 782 -7.41 -12.42 -29.33
C ILE A 782 -5.97 -12.75 -29.78
N MET A 783 -4.94 -12.18 -29.12
CA MET A 783 -3.52 -12.52 -29.35
C MET A 783 -3.14 -13.97 -29.03
N VAL A 784 -3.93 -14.70 -28.24
CA VAL A 784 -3.78 -16.14 -27.97
C VAL A 784 -4.61 -16.95 -28.96
N ALA A 785 -5.83 -16.49 -29.27
CA ALA A 785 -6.72 -17.14 -30.25
C ALA A 785 -6.09 -17.20 -31.66
N THR A 786 -5.62 -16.07 -32.21
CA THR A 786 -5.07 -15.95 -33.57
C THR A 786 -3.67 -16.57 -33.74
N ILE A 787 -3.16 -17.28 -32.74
CA ILE A 787 -1.91 -18.08 -32.80
C ILE A 787 -2.12 -19.49 -32.26
N SER A 788 -3.38 -19.90 -32.08
CA SER A 788 -3.73 -21.24 -31.63
C SER A 788 -3.63 -22.23 -32.79
N GLN A 789 -3.28 -23.49 -32.49
CA GLN A 789 -3.16 -24.52 -33.53
C GLN A 789 -4.49 -24.79 -34.25
N GLU A 790 -5.62 -24.62 -33.54
CA GLU A 790 -6.96 -24.80 -34.09
C GLU A 790 -7.32 -23.68 -35.08
N ASP A 791 -6.85 -22.46 -34.87
CA ASP A 791 -6.97 -21.38 -35.85
C ASP A 791 -6.05 -21.57 -37.06
N GLU A 792 -4.79 -21.99 -36.84
CA GLU A 792 -3.86 -22.35 -37.93
C GLU A 792 -4.42 -23.47 -38.85
N ASP A 793 -5.16 -24.43 -38.29
CA ASP A 793 -5.74 -25.57 -39.02
C ASP A 793 -7.11 -25.26 -39.68
N GLU A 794 -7.97 -24.44 -39.06
CA GLU A 794 -9.36 -24.23 -39.53
C GLU A 794 -9.69 -22.79 -40.03
N GLY A 795 -8.92 -21.76 -39.66
CA GLY A 795 -9.19 -20.37 -40.04
C GLY A 795 -10.46 -19.80 -39.40
N ILE A 796 -10.51 -19.82 -38.07
CA ILE A 796 -11.66 -19.49 -37.23
C ILE A 796 -11.71 -17.99 -36.94
N CYS A 797 -10.55 -17.38 -36.71
CA CYS A 797 -10.42 -15.96 -36.40
C CYS A 797 -10.48 -15.11 -37.66
N ILE A 798 -11.51 -14.27 -37.72
CA ILE A 798 -11.68 -13.25 -38.75
C ILE A 798 -11.97 -11.93 -38.02
N PRO A 799 -11.06 -10.94 -38.04
CA PRO A 799 -9.73 -10.92 -38.70
C PRO A 799 -8.71 -11.98 -38.23
N GLU A 800 -7.83 -12.38 -39.15
CA GLU A 800 -6.78 -13.42 -39.00
C GLU A 800 -5.62 -12.99 -38.05
N GLU A 801 -5.51 -11.70 -37.72
CA GLU A 801 -4.50 -11.17 -36.79
C GLU A 801 -5.17 -10.34 -35.68
N ALA A 802 -4.65 -10.42 -34.45
CA ALA A 802 -4.98 -9.51 -33.37
C ALA A 802 -4.50 -8.05 -33.63
N VAL A 803 -4.89 -7.09 -32.79
CA VAL A 803 -4.45 -5.70 -32.96
C VAL A 803 -2.98 -5.54 -32.57
N TYR A 804 -2.12 -5.32 -33.57
CA TYR A 804 -0.69 -5.03 -33.39
C TYR A 804 -0.31 -3.65 -33.93
N TYR A 805 0.63 -2.99 -33.27
CA TYR A 805 1.21 -1.71 -33.70
C TYR A 805 2.66 -1.55 -33.24
N GLU A 806 3.43 -0.66 -33.87
CA GLU A 806 4.70 -0.22 -33.28
C GLU A 806 4.41 0.59 -32.01
N THR A 807 4.84 0.11 -30.84
CA THR A 807 4.66 0.83 -29.57
C THR A 807 5.19 2.27 -29.72
N PRO A 808 4.39 3.31 -29.42
CA PRO A 808 4.82 4.70 -29.62
C PRO A 808 5.98 5.12 -28.71
N VAL A 809 6.45 6.36 -28.87
CA VAL A 809 7.30 7.00 -27.85
C VAL A 809 6.38 7.60 -26.80
N GLU A 810 6.46 7.09 -25.57
CA GLU A 810 5.65 7.53 -24.45
C GLU A 810 5.93 8.99 -24.08
N ALA A 811 4.86 9.74 -23.79
CA ALA A 811 4.97 11.07 -23.21
C ALA A 811 4.92 10.98 -21.66
N PRO A 812 5.58 11.89 -20.93
CA PRO A 812 5.62 11.85 -19.46
C PRO A 812 4.23 11.86 -18.81
N HIS A 813 4.04 11.14 -17.70
CA HIS A 813 2.76 10.91 -16.99
C HIS A 813 1.96 12.15 -16.53
N GLN A 814 2.50 13.37 -16.67
CA GLN A 814 1.85 14.65 -16.33
C GLN A 814 1.99 15.68 -17.48
N TRP A 815 2.34 15.23 -18.69
CA TRP A 815 2.38 16.08 -19.87
C TRP A 815 0.96 16.33 -20.38
N VAL A 816 0.55 17.60 -20.40
CA VAL A 816 -0.73 18.00 -20.99
C VAL A 816 -0.60 17.99 -22.51
N LYS A 817 -1.26 17.03 -23.16
CA LYS A 817 -1.23 16.88 -24.61
C LYS A 817 -1.93 18.06 -25.30
N PRO A 818 -1.33 18.67 -26.35
CA PRO A 818 -2.05 19.59 -27.22
C PRO A 818 -3.27 18.89 -27.87
N ILE A 819 -4.46 19.46 -27.66
CA ILE A 819 -5.72 18.92 -28.19
C ILE A 819 -5.65 18.88 -29.73
N GLY A 820 -6.01 17.73 -30.31
CA GLY A 820 -5.94 17.49 -31.75
C GLY A 820 -4.55 17.15 -32.31
N SER A 821 -3.52 16.97 -31.47
CA SER A 821 -2.23 16.40 -31.90
C SER A 821 -2.19 14.88 -31.76
N GLY A 822 -1.01 14.29 -31.94
CA GLY A 822 -0.81 12.84 -31.98
C GLY A 822 -0.81 12.32 -33.41
N VAL A 823 -0.68 11.00 -33.55
CA VAL A 823 -0.81 10.23 -34.79
C VAL A 823 -1.48 8.92 -34.40
N ASP A 824 -2.46 8.47 -35.18
CA ASP A 824 -3.11 7.18 -34.96
C ASP A 824 -2.05 6.06 -35.04
N VAL A 825 -2.01 5.15 -34.06
CA VAL A 825 -1.11 3.98 -34.09
C VAL A 825 -1.83 2.67 -34.36
N TRP A 826 -3.14 2.59 -34.12
CA TRP A 826 -3.94 1.43 -34.51
C TRP A 826 -3.96 1.30 -36.05
N PRO A 827 -3.86 0.06 -36.61
CA PRO A 827 -4.06 -0.18 -38.03
C PRO A 827 -5.38 0.39 -38.55
N GLU A 828 -5.44 0.81 -39.81
CA GLU A 828 -6.62 1.48 -40.35
C GLU A 828 -7.83 0.55 -40.38
N ASP A 829 -7.64 -0.73 -40.75
CA ASP A 829 -8.70 -1.73 -40.97
C ASP A 829 -9.53 -2.10 -39.72
N PHE A 830 -8.98 -1.95 -38.51
CA PHE A 830 -9.71 -2.21 -37.25
C PHE A 830 -10.68 -1.05 -36.91
N GLU A 831 -11.71 -0.83 -37.72
CA GLU A 831 -12.75 0.18 -37.46
C GLU A 831 -13.75 -0.23 -36.36
N GLU A 832 -14.16 -1.50 -36.32
CA GLU A 832 -15.06 -2.07 -35.31
C GLU A 832 -14.63 -3.48 -34.88
N TYR A 833 -14.98 -3.88 -33.66
CA TYR A 833 -14.69 -5.23 -33.14
C TYR A 833 -15.57 -6.26 -33.86
N SER A 834 -14.94 -7.22 -34.56
CA SER A 834 -15.64 -8.11 -35.50
C SER A 834 -15.29 -9.59 -35.37
N TRP A 835 -14.36 -9.99 -34.49
CA TRP A 835 -14.12 -11.41 -34.19
C TRP A 835 -15.39 -12.08 -33.65
N GLU A 836 -15.67 -13.31 -34.09
CA GLU A 836 -16.77 -14.10 -33.54
C GLU A 836 -16.37 -14.79 -32.23
N LEU A 837 -17.36 -15.10 -31.38
CA LEU A 837 -17.15 -15.80 -30.10
C LEU A 837 -16.43 -17.15 -30.29
N GLN A 838 -16.54 -17.80 -31.45
CA GLN A 838 -15.79 -19.04 -31.73
C GLN A 838 -14.27 -18.80 -31.77
N CYS A 839 -13.79 -17.62 -32.18
CA CYS A 839 -12.38 -17.24 -32.11
C CYS A 839 -11.97 -16.91 -30.67
N ALA A 840 -12.70 -16.02 -30.00
CA ALA A 840 -12.37 -15.61 -28.62
C ALA A 840 -12.47 -16.76 -27.59
N ALA A 841 -13.23 -17.83 -27.89
CA ALA A 841 -13.28 -19.03 -27.08
C ALA A 841 -12.09 -20.00 -27.27
N LEU A 842 -11.17 -19.73 -28.21
CA LEU A 842 -9.94 -20.54 -28.40
C LEU A 842 -8.92 -20.29 -27.27
N ASP A 843 -8.97 -19.14 -26.61
CA ASP A 843 -8.28 -18.94 -25.33
C ASP A 843 -9.12 -19.55 -24.19
N GLU A 844 -8.73 -20.75 -23.71
CA GLU A 844 -9.38 -21.40 -22.56
C GLU A 844 -9.54 -20.46 -21.35
N PHE A 845 -8.61 -19.50 -21.17
CA PHE A 845 -8.65 -18.53 -20.07
C PHE A 845 -9.73 -17.46 -20.27
N ALA A 846 -10.07 -17.10 -21.50
CA ALA A 846 -11.18 -16.21 -21.83
C ALA A 846 -12.52 -16.94 -21.78
N ASP A 847 -12.62 -18.14 -22.37
CA ASP A 847 -13.85 -18.96 -22.31
C ASP A 847 -14.24 -19.30 -20.87
N TRP A 848 -13.27 -19.46 -19.96
CA TRP A 848 -13.55 -19.68 -18.54
C TRP A 848 -14.50 -18.64 -17.92
N PHE A 849 -14.53 -17.39 -18.44
CA PHE A 849 -15.43 -16.32 -18.00
C PHE A 849 -16.84 -16.35 -18.66
N THR A 850 -17.06 -17.12 -19.73
CA THR A 850 -18.40 -17.30 -20.33
C THR A 850 -19.36 -18.03 -19.40
N VAL A 851 -18.82 -18.80 -18.45
CA VAL A 851 -19.55 -19.52 -17.40
C VAL A 851 -19.84 -18.58 -16.21
N PRO A 852 -21.12 -18.24 -15.92
CA PRO A 852 -21.44 -17.30 -14.84
C PRO A 852 -20.95 -17.75 -13.45
N ALA A 853 -20.98 -19.06 -13.18
CA ALA A 853 -20.53 -19.64 -11.91
C ALA A 853 -19.00 -19.54 -11.68
N ASN A 854 -18.23 -19.23 -12.73
CA ASN A 854 -16.80 -18.96 -12.68
C ASN A 854 -16.56 -17.46 -12.49
N ARG A 855 -17.10 -16.67 -13.44
CA ARG A 855 -17.03 -15.20 -13.49
C ARG A 855 -17.50 -14.52 -12.20
N ASP A 856 -18.68 -14.88 -11.69
CA ASP A 856 -19.35 -14.19 -10.56
C ASP A 856 -18.70 -14.38 -9.18
N ASN A 857 -17.46 -14.90 -9.13
CA ASN A 857 -16.58 -14.91 -7.95
C ASN A 857 -15.65 -13.68 -7.88
N PHE A 858 -15.62 -12.86 -8.93
CA PHE A 858 -14.77 -11.68 -9.08
C PHE A 858 -15.58 -10.45 -9.48
N GLY A 859 -15.02 -9.26 -9.24
CA GLY A 859 -15.47 -8.02 -9.87
C GLY A 859 -14.80 -7.83 -11.23
N HIS A 860 -15.41 -7.01 -12.09
CA HIS A 860 -14.95 -6.80 -13.46
C HIS A 860 -14.97 -5.33 -13.88
N ILE A 861 -13.93 -4.92 -14.59
CA ILE A 861 -13.79 -3.58 -15.20
C ILE A 861 -12.94 -3.67 -16.48
N SER A 862 -13.02 -2.67 -17.37
CA SER A 862 -12.12 -2.59 -18.52
C SER A 862 -10.78 -1.95 -18.16
N HIS A 863 -9.70 -2.45 -18.78
CA HIS A 863 -8.36 -1.86 -18.72
C HIS A 863 -7.89 -1.31 -20.08
N THR A 864 -8.82 -0.95 -20.99
CA THR A 864 -8.62 -0.74 -22.46
C THR A 864 -8.33 -2.03 -23.24
N PHE A 865 -8.42 -2.02 -24.57
CA PHE A 865 -8.37 -3.26 -25.37
C PHE A 865 -6.95 -3.79 -25.52
N THR A 866 -6.00 -2.94 -25.95
CA THR A 866 -4.61 -3.34 -26.25
C THR A 866 -3.58 -2.81 -25.26
N HIS A 867 -4.02 -2.10 -24.22
CA HIS A 867 -3.15 -1.41 -23.25
C HIS A 867 -2.24 -0.33 -23.87
N LEU A 868 -2.76 0.40 -24.85
CA LEU A 868 -2.04 1.53 -25.44
C LEU A 868 -1.77 2.65 -24.41
N ASN A 869 -0.55 3.19 -24.37
CA ASN A 869 -0.22 4.34 -23.54
C ASN A 869 -0.92 5.63 -24.05
N LEU A 870 -1.92 6.10 -23.31
CA LEU A 870 -2.84 7.16 -23.74
C LEU A 870 -2.32 8.59 -23.52
N ASN A 871 -1.07 8.80 -23.07
CA ASN A 871 -0.55 10.16 -22.82
C ASN A 871 -0.43 11.00 -24.11
N ASN A 872 -0.23 10.38 -25.28
CA ASN A 872 -0.14 11.07 -26.57
C ASN A 872 -1.06 10.47 -27.67
N ALA A 873 -1.88 9.47 -27.33
CA ALA A 873 -2.82 8.84 -28.24
C ALA A 873 -3.84 9.85 -28.82
N THR A 874 -4.38 9.54 -29.99
CA THR A 874 -5.44 10.35 -30.62
C THR A 874 -6.80 10.06 -29.98
N TYR A 875 -7.80 10.89 -30.31
CA TYR A 875 -9.20 10.58 -29.99
C TYR A 875 -9.64 9.24 -30.61
N LYS A 876 -9.19 8.94 -31.83
CA LYS A 876 -9.62 7.76 -32.60
C LYS A 876 -9.07 6.48 -31.99
N ASP A 877 -7.77 6.42 -31.71
CA ASP A 877 -7.15 5.30 -30.99
C ASP A 877 -7.85 5.09 -29.64
N THR A 878 -8.02 6.17 -28.85
CA THR A 878 -8.64 6.06 -27.52
C THR A 878 -10.13 5.66 -27.58
N ALA A 879 -10.86 6.01 -28.64
CA ALA A 879 -12.22 5.55 -28.83
C ALA A 879 -12.25 4.04 -29.14
N ARG A 880 -11.37 3.56 -30.03
CA ARG A 880 -11.20 2.13 -30.36
C ARG A 880 -10.84 1.31 -29.12
N GLU A 881 -9.91 1.78 -28.29
CA GLU A 881 -9.54 1.14 -27.00
C GLU A 881 -10.73 0.83 -26.09
N ILE A 882 -11.72 1.71 -26.04
CA ILE A 882 -12.92 1.54 -25.20
C ILE A 882 -13.96 0.69 -25.92
N GLN A 883 -14.25 1.01 -27.18
CA GLN A 883 -15.30 0.36 -27.97
C GLN A 883 -15.00 -1.12 -28.20
N PHE A 884 -13.75 -1.48 -28.52
CA PHE A 884 -13.36 -2.87 -28.72
C PHE A 884 -13.41 -3.66 -27.41
N ASN A 885 -12.98 -3.07 -26.29
CA ASN A 885 -13.02 -3.77 -25.00
C ASN A 885 -14.46 -3.89 -24.46
N GLN A 886 -15.33 -2.91 -24.69
CA GLN A 886 -16.76 -3.01 -24.37
C GLN A 886 -17.44 -4.11 -25.20
N ALA A 887 -17.17 -4.17 -26.52
CA ALA A 887 -17.72 -5.20 -27.41
C ALA A 887 -17.24 -6.62 -27.03
N TRP A 888 -15.94 -6.78 -26.76
CA TRP A 888 -15.35 -8.04 -26.31
C TRP A 888 -15.89 -8.49 -24.93
N MET A 889 -15.94 -7.59 -23.94
CA MET A 889 -16.51 -7.92 -22.62
C MET A 889 -17.98 -8.33 -22.70
N ALA A 890 -18.75 -7.76 -23.64
CA ALA A 890 -20.13 -8.17 -23.90
C ALA A 890 -20.24 -9.50 -24.68
N GLN A 891 -19.27 -9.81 -25.55
CA GLN A 891 -19.21 -11.09 -26.27
C GLN A 891 -18.90 -12.28 -25.34
N ILE A 892 -17.89 -12.14 -24.48
CA ILE A 892 -17.56 -13.13 -23.43
C ILE A 892 -18.63 -13.13 -22.32
N GLY A 893 -19.42 -12.07 -22.19
CA GLY A 893 -20.45 -11.92 -21.15
C GLY A 893 -19.88 -11.52 -19.78
N ILE A 894 -18.70 -10.91 -19.74
CA ILE A 894 -18.09 -10.31 -18.55
C ILE A 894 -18.93 -9.11 -18.07
N ASP A 895 -19.56 -8.38 -18.99
CA ASP A 895 -20.47 -7.26 -18.69
C ASP A 895 -21.75 -7.68 -17.93
N GLN A 896 -22.12 -8.96 -17.98
CA GLN A 896 -23.20 -9.56 -17.19
C GLN A 896 -22.73 -10.06 -15.82
N GLY A 897 -21.52 -9.71 -15.39
CA GLY A 897 -20.91 -10.09 -14.12
C GLY A 897 -21.67 -9.58 -12.89
N ARG A 898 -21.71 -10.38 -11.82
CA ARG A 898 -22.36 -10.02 -10.53
C ARG A 898 -21.89 -8.65 -9.99
N TRP A 899 -20.62 -8.33 -10.19
CA TRP A 899 -20.02 -7.04 -9.88
C TRP A 899 -19.28 -6.53 -11.13
N TYR A 900 -19.84 -5.54 -11.81
CA TYR A 900 -19.27 -4.96 -13.03
C TYR A 900 -19.33 -3.42 -12.96
N SER A 901 -18.28 -2.76 -13.46
CA SER A 901 -18.15 -1.30 -13.54
C SER A 901 -18.34 -0.80 -14.98
N PRO A 902 -19.59 -0.62 -15.48
CA PRO A 902 -19.87 -0.21 -16.87
C PRO A 902 -19.49 1.25 -17.21
N ASN A 903 -19.38 2.12 -16.21
CA ASN A 903 -19.01 3.54 -16.38
C ASN A 903 -17.54 3.82 -16.00
N GLY A 904 -16.80 2.77 -15.62
CA GLY A 904 -15.44 2.84 -15.12
C GLY A 904 -14.41 2.18 -16.05
N ILE A 905 -13.20 2.73 -16.08
CA ILE A 905 -12.00 1.98 -16.47
C ILE A 905 -10.89 2.13 -15.43
N VAL A 906 -9.97 1.18 -15.41
CA VAL A 906 -8.60 1.46 -14.98
C VAL A 906 -7.85 1.95 -16.23
N PRO A 907 -7.29 3.17 -16.28
CA PRO A 907 -6.53 3.61 -17.45
C PRO A 907 -5.19 2.84 -17.55
N PRO A 908 -4.76 2.38 -18.74
CA PRO A 908 -3.51 1.64 -18.92
C PRO A 908 -2.32 2.46 -18.40
N GLN A 909 -1.53 1.88 -17.49
CA GLN A 909 -0.41 2.55 -16.79
C GLN A 909 -0.78 3.90 -16.11
N ILE A 910 -2.06 4.12 -15.79
CA ILE A 910 -2.63 5.40 -15.33
C ILE A 910 -2.23 6.56 -16.28
N THR A 911 -2.37 6.33 -17.58
CA THR A 911 -2.12 7.28 -18.67
C THR A 911 -3.40 8.01 -19.11
N GLY A 912 -3.30 8.97 -20.02
CA GLY A 912 -4.46 9.66 -20.60
C GLY A 912 -5.11 10.74 -19.72
N LEU A 913 -4.88 10.73 -18.40
CA LEU A 913 -5.42 11.71 -17.44
C LEU A 913 -5.04 13.20 -17.70
N PHE A 914 -4.13 13.45 -18.63
CA PHE A 914 -3.70 14.78 -19.08
C PHE A 914 -3.82 14.95 -20.61
N ASN A 915 -4.57 14.06 -21.26
CA ASN A 915 -4.87 14.09 -22.69
C ASN A 915 -6.36 14.39 -22.89
N GLY A 916 -6.67 15.63 -23.26
CA GLY A 916 -8.05 16.09 -23.48
C GLY A 916 -8.78 15.38 -24.63
N ASP A 917 -8.07 14.73 -25.56
CA ASP A 917 -8.69 13.87 -26.57
C ASP A 917 -9.04 12.49 -26.01
N ALA A 918 -8.19 11.92 -25.14
CA ALA A 918 -8.43 10.63 -24.50
C ALA A 918 -9.60 10.71 -23.51
N ILE A 919 -9.61 11.72 -22.64
CA ILE A 919 -10.69 11.95 -21.67
C ILE A 919 -12.03 12.14 -22.39
N ARG A 920 -12.02 12.89 -23.50
CA ARG A 920 -13.21 13.08 -24.34
C ARG A 920 -13.66 11.76 -24.98
N ALA A 921 -12.75 10.95 -25.53
CA ALA A 921 -13.06 9.64 -26.09
C ALA A 921 -13.61 8.65 -25.05
N TRP A 922 -13.14 8.71 -23.79
CA TRP A 922 -13.71 7.95 -22.68
C TRP A 922 -15.16 8.38 -22.41
N MET A 923 -15.39 9.69 -22.21
CA MET A 923 -16.71 10.22 -21.85
C MET A 923 -17.74 10.08 -23.00
N ASP A 924 -17.32 10.25 -24.25
CA ASP A 924 -18.15 10.01 -25.45
C ASP A 924 -18.53 8.53 -25.60
N ASN A 925 -17.80 7.60 -24.95
CA ASN A 925 -18.12 6.16 -24.84
C ASN A 925 -18.62 5.75 -23.44
N ASN A 926 -19.27 6.68 -22.73
CA ASN A 926 -19.95 6.47 -21.45
C ASN A 926 -19.03 6.13 -20.25
N ILE A 927 -17.70 6.24 -20.40
CA ILE A 927 -16.73 6.10 -19.31
C ILE A 927 -16.57 7.45 -18.61
N THR A 928 -17.15 7.59 -17.43
CA THR A 928 -17.14 8.82 -16.62
C THR A 928 -16.20 8.74 -15.41
N TYR A 929 -15.78 7.54 -15.03
CA TYR A 929 -15.01 7.28 -13.82
C TYR A 929 -13.69 6.56 -14.16
N VAL A 930 -12.60 6.99 -13.53
CA VAL A 930 -11.28 6.36 -13.66
C VAL A 930 -10.56 6.35 -12.32
N VAL A 931 -9.55 5.50 -12.17
CA VAL A 931 -8.57 5.59 -11.07
C VAL A 931 -7.34 6.41 -11.44
N GLY A 932 -6.79 7.10 -10.44
CA GLY A 932 -5.53 7.82 -10.48
C GLY A 932 -4.38 7.03 -9.87
N ASP A 933 -3.38 7.74 -9.36
CA ASP A 933 -2.19 7.17 -8.71
C ASP A 933 -1.78 8.08 -7.54
N ASN A 934 -1.90 7.57 -6.32
CA ASN A 934 -1.63 8.34 -5.10
C ASN A 934 -0.15 8.74 -4.94
N THR A 935 0.78 8.20 -5.73
CA THR A 935 2.18 8.67 -5.81
C THR A 935 2.33 9.94 -6.68
N ARG A 936 1.35 10.24 -7.54
CA ARG A 936 1.28 11.42 -8.41
C ARG A 936 0.24 12.41 -7.87
N PRO A 937 0.62 13.44 -7.07
CA PRO A 937 -0.33 14.35 -6.43
C PRO A 937 -1.29 15.08 -7.38
N ALA A 938 -0.87 15.30 -8.64
CA ALA A 938 -1.71 15.90 -9.68
C ALA A 938 -2.89 15.02 -10.14
N THR A 939 -2.99 13.76 -9.70
CA THR A 939 -4.14 12.86 -9.95
C THR A 939 -5.09 12.75 -8.75
N ARG A 940 -4.82 13.50 -7.66
CA ARG A 940 -5.61 13.50 -6.41
C ARG A 940 -6.34 14.83 -6.22
N HIS A 941 -7.40 14.83 -5.41
CA HIS A 941 -8.02 16.08 -4.99
C HIS A 941 -7.07 16.89 -4.10
N ALA A 942 -6.92 18.18 -4.38
CA ALA A 942 -5.78 18.98 -3.91
C ALA A 942 -5.84 19.40 -2.42
N SER A 943 -6.99 19.27 -1.75
CA SER A 943 -7.21 19.82 -0.39
C SER A 943 -7.93 18.91 0.60
N ASN A 944 -8.60 17.85 0.12
CA ASN A 944 -9.31 16.88 0.97
C ASN A 944 -9.10 15.46 0.40
N PRO A 945 -8.49 14.52 1.15
CA PRO A 945 -8.20 13.17 0.66
C PRO A 945 -9.45 12.27 0.53
N TYR A 946 -10.60 12.67 1.08
CA TYR A 946 -11.85 11.92 1.02
C TYR A 946 -12.76 12.34 -0.16
N HIS A 947 -12.24 13.15 -1.10
CA HIS A 947 -12.91 13.56 -2.33
C HIS A 947 -12.13 13.07 -3.56
N ALA A 948 -12.83 12.74 -4.64
CA ALA A 948 -12.21 12.45 -5.93
C ALA A 948 -11.70 13.73 -6.61
N LEU A 949 -10.72 13.62 -7.51
CA LEU A 949 -10.35 14.72 -8.39
C LEU A 949 -11.34 14.79 -9.57
N ILE A 950 -11.94 15.95 -9.79
CA ILE A 950 -12.69 16.21 -11.03
C ILE A 950 -11.74 16.89 -12.02
N THR A 951 -11.62 16.36 -13.24
CA THR A 951 -10.77 16.93 -14.28
C THR A 951 -11.25 18.31 -14.72
N THR A 952 -10.32 19.14 -15.19
CA THR A 952 -10.62 20.46 -15.76
C THR A 952 -9.93 20.65 -17.11
N SER A 953 -10.59 21.33 -18.06
CA SER A 953 -10.01 21.62 -19.37
C SER A 953 -8.71 22.44 -19.30
N SER A 954 -8.48 23.18 -18.21
CA SER A 954 -7.23 23.91 -17.94
C SER A 954 -6.07 23.05 -17.41
N ALA A 955 -6.35 21.95 -16.71
CA ALA A 955 -5.30 21.11 -16.09
C ALA A 955 -5.10 19.76 -16.83
N ASN A 956 -6.18 19.21 -17.39
CA ASN A 956 -6.23 17.87 -17.99
C ASN A 956 -6.51 17.90 -19.50
N GLY A 957 -6.93 19.05 -20.04
CA GLY A 957 -7.36 19.21 -21.45
C GLY A 957 -8.85 18.94 -21.70
N HIS A 958 -9.54 18.28 -20.78
CA HIS A 958 -11.01 18.13 -20.76
C HIS A 958 -11.53 18.20 -19.32
N ASP A 959 -12.78 18.61 -19.13
CA ASP A 959 -13.44 18.71 -17.83
C ASP A 959 -14.48 17.61 -17.59
N GLY A 960 -14.80 17.36 -16.31
CA GLY A 960 -15.95 16.54 -15.88
C GLY A 960 -15.70 15.06 -15.59
N LEU A 961 -14.58 14.48 -16.03
CA LEU A 961 -14.19 13.11 -15.66
C LEU A 961 -13.83 13.03 -14.17
N VAL A 962 -14.25 11.96 -13.49
CA VAL A 962 -13.96 11.69 -12.07
C VAL A 962 -12.74 10.78 -11.95
N VAL A 963 -11.70 11.24 -11.26
CA VAL A 963 -10.47 10.48 -10.96
C VAL A 963 -10.47 10.09 -9.48
N ILE A 964 -10.76 8.82 -9.22
CA ILE A 964 -10.75 8.18 -7.91
C ILE A 964 -9.29 8.00 -7.46
N PRO A 965 -8.89 8.40 -6.24
CA PRO A 965 -7.54 8.14 -5.76
C PRO A 965 -7.31 6.63 -5.54
N ARG A 966 -6.15 6.10 -5.96
CA ARG A 966 -5.76 4.68 -5.85
C ARG A 966 -4.35 4.53 -5.29
N PHE A 967 -4.14 3.60 -4.36
CA PHE A 967 -2.84 3.34 -3.74
C PHE A 967 -2.00 2.34 -4.56
N SER A 968 -0.73 2.67 -4.78
CA SER A 968 0.32 1.72 -5.13
C SER A 968 0.77 0.90 -3.91
N THR A 969 1.08 -0.38 -4.11
CA THR A 969 1.74 -1.23 -3.09
C THR A 969 3.21 -1.45 -3.45
N ARG A 970 3.95 -2.21 -2.61
CA ARG A 970 5.28 -2.77 -2.92
C ARG A 970 5.20 -4.20 -3.50
N ILE A 971 4.04 -4.58 -4.02
CA ILE A 971 3.84 -5.76 -4.84
C ILE A 971 3.83 -5.26 -6.28
N TYR A 972 4.91 -5.50 -7.04
CA TYR A 972 5.16 -4.78 -8.29
C TYR A 972 4.47 -5.46 -9.49
N TYR A 973 4.05 -4.67 -10.48
CA TYR A 973 3.23 -5.12 -11.62
C TYR A 973 3.85 -6.30 -12.40
N ASN A 974 5.16 -6.24 -12.51
CA ASN A 974 6.12 -7.10 -13.17
C ASN A 974 6.67 -8.21 -12.24
N CYS A 975 5.98 -8.54 -11.14
CA CYS A 975 6.44 -9.56 -10.19
C CYS A 975 5.43 -10.67 -9.85
N HIS A 976 5.97 -11.89 -9.79
CA HIS A 976 5.23 -13.15 -9.63
C HIS A 976 5.71 -14.01 -8.43
N SER A 977 6.78 -13.59 -7.75
CA SER A 977 7.34 -14.31 -6.59
C SER A 977 7.92 -13.35 -5.53
N PRO A 978 8.05 -13.80 -4.27
CA PRO A 978 8.61 -13.01 -3.17
C PRO A 978 10.02 -12.45 -3.44
N GLU A 979 10.84 -13.21 -4.17
CA GLU A 979 12.20 -12.81 -4.56
C GLU A 979 12.18 -11.67 -5.58
N CYS A 980 11.15 -11.60 -6.41
CA CYS A 980 11.00 -10.54 -7.41
C CYS A 980 10.67 -9.20 -6.74
N ASP A 981 9.62 -9.16 -5.91
CA ASP A 981 9.25 -7.96 -5.15
C ASP A 981 10.40 -7.48 -4.25
N LEU A 982 11.13 -8.41 -3.65
CA LEU A 982 12.27 -8.10 -2.78
C LEU A 982 13.44 -7.49 -3.55
N GLU A 983 13.82 -8.04 -4.72
CA GLU A 983 14.90 -7.47 -5.55
C GLU A 983 14.48 -6.10 -6.11
N GLU A 984 13.24 -5.92 -6.56
CA GLU A 984 12.77 -4.63 -7.07
C GLU A 984 12.66 -3.57 -5.96
N TRP A 985 12.18 -3.94 -4.77
CA TRP A 985 12.13 -3.05 -3.60
C TRP A 985 13.53 -2.64 -3.10
N ILE A 986 14.52 -3.53 -3.15
CA ILE A 986 15.91 -3.23 -2.78
C ILE A 986 16.62 -2.36 -3.84
N VAL A 987 16.31 -2.54 -5.13
CA VAL A 987 16.99 -1.82 -6.23
C VAL A 987 16.37 -0.45 -6.53
N THR A 988 15.04 -0.33 -6.49
CA THR A 988 14.32 0.91 -6.85
C THR A 988 14.07 1.84 -5.67
N SER A 989 14.02 1.28 -4.45
CA SER A 989 13.59 1.96 -3.22
C SER A 989 14.61 1.78 -2.11
N ALA A 990 14.35 2.36 -0.93
CA ALA A 990 15.16 2.13 0.28
C ALA A 990 14.85 0.77 0.95
N GLY A 991 14.72 -0.30 0.16
CA GLY A 991 14.35 -1.63 0.65
C GLY A 991 15.45 -2.30 1.48
N THR A 992 15.07 -2.93 2.59
CA THR A 992 16.01 -3.64 3.48
C THR A 992 15.33 -4.80 4.18
N GLY A 993 15.98 -5.97 4.17
CA GLY A 993 15.50 -7.17 4.87
C GLY A 993 15.08 -8.27 3.89
N ASP A 994 13.97 -8.94 4.20
CA ASP A 994 13.33 -9.94 3.36
C ASP A 994 11.88 -9.54 2.95
N PHE A 995 11.15 -10.46 2.31
CA PHE A 995 9.76 -10.26 1.91
C PHE A 995 8.81 -10.05 3.10
N TYR A 996 9.10 -10.61 4.28
CA TYR A 996 8.33 -10.34 5.49
C TYR A 996 8.61 -8.93 6.04
N ASN A 997 9.81 -8.37 5.83
CA ASN A 997 10.08 -6.96 6.09
C ASN A 997 9.33 -6.05 5.11
N LEU A 998 9.25 -6.40 3.81
CA LEU A 998 8.42 -5.70 2.83
C LEU A 998 6.94 -5.70 3.26
N LEU A 999 6.39 -6.87 3.56
CA LEU A 999 5.02 -7.05 4.06
C LEU A 999 4.76 -6.31 5.38
N SER A 1000 5.75 -6.17 6.28
CA SER A 1000 5.60 -5.35 7.49
C SER A 1000 5.42 -3.85 7.18
N VAL A 1001 6.08 -3.33 6.14
CA VAL A 1001 5.95 -1.93 5.70
C VAL A 1001 4.62 -1.71 4.98
N GLU A 1002 4.15 -2.70 4.20
CA GLU A 1002 2.80 -2.70 3.63
C GLU A 1002 1.74 -2.69 4.74
N ARG A 1003 1.80 -3.63 5.70
CA ARG A 1003 0.93 -3.69 6.88
C ARG A 1003 0.82 -2.34 7.59
N GLU A 1004 1.96 -1.72 7.92
CA GLU A 1004 1.99 -0.43 8.63
C GLU A 1004 1.40 0.72 7.80
N SER A 1005 1.58 0.70 6.49
CA SER A 1005 1.05 1.73 5.58
C SER A 1005 -0.45 1.56 5.32
N VAL A 1006 -0.89 0.34 5.03
CA VAL A 1006 -2.23 0.00 4.56
C VAL A 1006 -3.22 -0.03 5.71
N VAL A 1007 -2.89 -0.68 6.83
CA VAL A 1007 -3.77 -0.72 8.00
C VAL A 1007 -3.95 0.68 8.60
N ARG A 1008 -2.93 1.55 8.54
CA ARG A 1008 -3.09 2.98 8.84
C ARG A 1008 -4.12 3.64 7.91
N ASN A 1009 -4.01 3.47 6.59
CA ASN A 1009 -4.94 4.06 5.64
C ASN A 1009 -6.40 3.64 5.93
N LEU A 1010 -6.63 2.34 6.14
CA LEU A 1010 -7.94 1.77 6.50
C LEU A 1010 -8.48 2.34 7.82
N LEU A 1011 -7.64 2.47 8.85
CA LEU A 1011 -8.02 3.11 10.13
C LEU A 1011 -8.35 4.60 9.94
N THR A 1012 -7.58 5.33 9.13
CA THR A 1012 -7.93 6.72 8.74
C THR A 1012 -9.14 6.82 7.79
N LEU A 1013 -9.87 5.72 7.56
CA LEU A 1013 -11.09 5.63 6.74
C LEU A 1013 -10.93 6.04 5.27
N MET A 1014 -9.70 5.96 4.74
CA MET A 1014 -9.44 6.13 3.31
C MET A 1014 -10.02 4.91 2.57
N SER A 1015 -10.79 5.18 1.51
CA SER A 1015 -11.55 4.16 0.76
C SER A 1015 -11.00 3.90 -0.65
N ASP A 1016 -9.92 4.59 -1.00
CA ASP A 1016 -9.05 4.40 -2.16
C ASP A 1016 -8.74 2.89 -2.36
N PRO A 1017 -8.86 2.32 -3.57
CA PRO A 1017 -8.50 0.93 -3.81
C PRO A 1017 -6.97 0.77 -3.90
N TYR A 1018 -6.52 -0.47 -3.98
CA TYR A 1018 -5.11 -0.85 -4.07
C TYR A 1018 -4.81 -1.50 -5.43
N MET A 1019 -3.70 -1.09 -6.02
CA MET A 1019 -3.22 -1.53 -7.34
C MET A 1019 -2.34 -2.78 -7.23
N PHE A 1020 -2.72 -3.81 -7.99
CA PHE A 1020 -1.99 -5.03 -8.31
C PHE A 1020 -2.17 -5.32 -9.81
N HIS A 1021 -1.44 -6.31 -10.34
CA HIS A 1021 -1.52 -6.72 -11.75
C HIS A 1021 -1.53 -8.25 -11.85
N GLN A 1022 -1.84 -8.81 -13.03
CA GLN A 1022 -2.07 -10.25 -13.23
C GLN A 1022 -0.98 -11.16 -12.65
N LEU A 1023 0.31 -10.84 -12.78
CA LEU A 1023 1.40 -11.64 -12.20
C LEU A 1023 1.34 -11.77 -10.68
N ASN A 1024 0.73 -10.82 -9.97
CA ASN A 1024 0.61 -10.85 -8.52
C ASN A 1024 -0.37 -11.94 -8.04
N MET A 1025 -1.22 -12.47 -8.95
CA MET A 1025 -2.05 -13.66 -8.74
C MET A 1025 -1.35 -14.98 -9.08
N TYR A 1026 -0.06 -14.99 -9.46
CA TYR A 1026 0.64 -16.24 -9.76
C TYR A 1026 0.83 -17.10 -8.49
N THR A 1027 0.29 -18.33 -8.51
CA THR A 1027 0.37 -19.30 -7.38
C THR A 1027 1.38 -20.41 -7.62
N ARG A 1028 1.84 -20.60 -8.86
CA ARG A 1028 2.59 -21.78 -9.31
C ARG A 1028 4.12 -21.67 -9.09
N HIS A 1029 4.53 -21.22 -7.90
CA HIS A 1029 5.93 -21.03 -7.50
C HIS A 1029 6.47 -22.19 -6.62
N ASP A 1030 7.80 -22.26 -6.46
CA ASP A 1030 8.52 -23.44 -5.92
C ASP A 1030 8.34 -23.68 -4.40
N GLU A 1031 8.14 -22.64 -3.59
CA GLU A 1031 8.27 -22.70 -2.12
C GLU A 1031 7.03 -22.05 -1.44
N PRO A 1032 6.29 -22.75 -0.55
CA PRO A 1032 5.06 -22.23 0.04
C PRO A 1032 5.32 -21.07 1.03
N LEU A 1033 4.34 -20.18 1.16
CA LEU A 1033 4.36 -19.05 2.10
C LEU A 1033 3.64 -19.37 3.42
N THR A 1034 3.97 -18.64 4.47
CA THR A 1034 3.30 -18.68 5.79
C THR A 1034 3.03 -17.26 6.27
N ILE A 1035 1.76 -16.83 6.24
CA ILE A 1035 1.34 -15.49 6.70
C ILE A 1035 0.46 -15.66 7.94
N GLY A 1036 1.06 -15.39 9.10
CA GLY A 1036 0.43 -15.56 10.40
C GLY A 1036 0.03 -17.01 10.67
N ASP A 1037 -1.26 -17.31 10.68
CA ASP A 1037 -1.80 -18.66 10.86
C ASP A 1037 -2.09 -19.41 9.54
N GLN A 1038 -2.02 -18.73 8.39
CA GLN A 1038 -2.22 -19.33 7.07
C GLN A 1038 -0.91 -19.82 6.47
N SER A 1039 -0.91 -20.98 5.83
CA SER A 1039 0.25 -21.46 5.06
C SER A 1039 -0.16 -22.33 3.87
N GLY A 1040 0.49 -22.09 2.72
CA GLY A 1040 0.20 -22.77 1.47
C GLY A 1040 0.81 -22.04 0.27
N GLN A 1041 0.33 -22.36 -0.93
CA GLN A 1041 0.80 -21.72 -2.17
C GLN A 1041 0.11 -20.37 -2.42
N LEU A 1042 0.29 -19.45 -1.48
CA LEU A 1042 -0.27 -18.11 -1.55
C LEU A 1042 0.40 -17.31 -2.69
N SER A 1043 -0.40 -16.62 -3.50
CA SER A 1043 0.10 -15.60 -4.43
C SER A 1043 0.59 -14.35 -3.67
N LEU A 1044 1.17 -13.39 -4.39
CA LEU A 1044 1.62 -12.13 -3.78
C LEU A 1044 0.44 -11.30 -3.27
N VAL A 1045 -0.66 -11.20 -4.03
CA VAL A 1045 -1.87 -10.48 -3.59
C VAL A 1045 -2.58 -11.19 -2.44
N MET A 1046 -2.56 -12.53 -2.40
CA MET A 1046 -3.01 -13.29 -1.22
C MET A 1046 -2.15 -12.96 0.01
N ALA A 1047 -0.83 -13.04 -0.11
CA ALA A 1047 0.09 -12.84 1.02
C ALA A 1047 0.04 -11.41 1.58
N TRP A 1048 -0.11 -10.41 0.71
CA TRP A 1048 -0.39 -9.03 1.08
C TRP A 1048 -1.73 -8.90 1.80
N THR A 1049 -2.81 -9.49 1.25
CA THR A 1049 -4.16 -9.36 1.81
C THR A 1049 -4.26 -10.04 3.18
N GLU A 1050 -3.71 -11.24 3.34
CA GLU A 1050 -3.59 -11.91 4.65
C GLU A 1050 -2.85 -11.03 5.67
N THR A 1051 -1.72 -10.44 5.28
CA THR A 1051 -0.92 -9.57 6.16
C THR A 1051 -1.71 -8.35 6.64
N VAL A 1052 -2.45 -7.70 5.72
CA VAL A 1052 -3.25 -6.50 6.00
C VAL A 1052 -4.49 -6.85 6.83
N VAL A 1053 -5.25 -7.86 6.40
CA VAL A 1053 -6.51 -8.25 7.03
C VAL A 1053 -6.26 -8.79 8.44
N GLN A 1054 -5.30 -9.70 8.63
CA GLN A 1054 -5.04 -10.29 9.95
C GLN A 1054 -4.65 -9.22 10.99
N GLU A 1055 -3.86 -8.22 10.62
CA GLU A 1055 -3.53 -7.10 11.53
C GLU A 1055 -4.76 -6.20 11.78
N PHE A 1056 -5.51 -5.85 10.73
CA PHE A 1056 -6.71 -5.02 10.87
C PHE A 1056 -7.78 -5.65 11.78
N VAL A 1057 -8.00 -6.97 11.64
CA VAL A 1057 -8.93 -7.73 12.50
C VAL A 1057 -8.31 -8.16 13.84
N ARG A 1058 -7.00 -8.01 14.03
CA ARG A 1058 -6.37 -8.07 15.37
C ARG A 1058 -6.70 -6.82 16.19
N LEU A 1059 -6.82 -5.67 15.53
CA LEU A 1059 -7.10 -4.37 16.14
C LEU A 1059 -8.60 -4.07 16.30
N THR A 1060 -9.45 -4.59 15.41
CA THR A 1060 -10.88 -4.21 15.33
C THR A 1060 -11.82 -5.43 15.19
N ASN A 1061 -13.13 -5.22 15.25
CA ASN A 1061 -14.12 -6.14 14.66
C ASN A 1061 -14.86 -5.52 13.46
N TRP A 1062 -14.25 -4.56 12.77
CA TRP A 1062 -14.94 -3.80 11.73
C TRP A 1062 -15.11 -4.64 10.46
N PRO A 1063 -16.30 -4.66 9.82
CA PRO A 1063 -16.51 -5.37 8.57
C PRO A 1063 -15.72 -4.73 7.42
N ILE A 1064 -15.06 -5.55 6.61
CA ILE A 1064 -14.33 -5.13 5.40
C ILE A 1064 -15.19 -5.46 4.17
N ARG A 1065 -15.44 -4.50 3.27
CA ARG A 1065 -16.23 -4.76 2.05
C ARG A 1065 -15.60 -4.23 0.77
N SER A 1066 -15.34 -5.12 -0.18
CA SER A 1066 -15.14 -4.77 -1.60
C SER A 1066 -16.43 -4.17 -2.16
N ILE A 1067 -16.28 -3.16 -3.03
CA ILE A 1067 -17.35 -2.55 -3.85
C ILE A 1067 -16.76 -2.26 -5.24
N THR A 1068 -17.62 -2.12 -6.25
CA THR A 1068 -17.18 -1.82 -7.62
C THR A 1068 -16.50 -0.46 -7.72
N GLN A 1069 -15.65 -0.23 -8.73
CA GLN A 1069 -15.11 1.10 -8.99
C GLN A 1069 -16.21 2.16 -9.19
N ASP A 1070 -17.35 1.79 -9.78
CA ASP A 1070 -18.48 2.70 -10.01
C ASP A 1070 -19.24 3.04 -8.72
N ASP A 1071 -19.47 2.05 -7.84
CA ASP A 1071 -19.99 2.30 -6.47
C ASP A 1071 -19.01 3.17 -5.66
N LEU A 1072 -17.70 2.98 -5.85
CA LEU A 1072 -16.67 3.75 -5.18
C LEU A 1072 -16.59 5.20 -5.71
N ALA A 1073 -16.78 5.41 -7.02
CA ALA A 1073 -16.95 6.74 -7.61
C ALA A 1073 -18.12 7.47 -6.95
N HIS A 1074 -19.26 6.80 -6.82
CA HIS A 1074 -20.42 7.33 -6.11
C HIS A 1074 -20.15 7.56 -4.61
N TYR A 1075 -19.39 6.69 -3.93
CA TYR A 1075 -19.02 6.90 -2.52
C TYR A 1075 -18.20 8.18 -2.31
N PHE A 1076 -17.25 8.48 -3.20
CA PHE A 1076 -16.46 9.72 -3.17
C PHE A 1076 -17.28 10.96 -3.56
N LEU A 1077 -18.09 10.88 -4.63
CA LEU A 1077 -18.97 11.98 -5.07
C LEU A 1077 -20.04 12.32 -4.03
N ASP A 1078 -20.59 11.32 -3.35
CA ASP A 1078 -21.60 11.51 -2.31
C ASP A 1078 -20.98 12.10 -1.04
N ARG A 1079 -19.74 11.71 -0.70
CA ARG A 1079 -18.97 12.35 0.36
C ARG A 1079 -18.71 13.83 0.06
N GLU A 1080 -18.26 14.16 -1.15
CA GLU A 1080 -18.04 15.55 -1.56
C GLU A 1080 -19.36 16.35 -1.59
N THR A 1081 -20.45 15.75 -2.06
CA THR A 1081 -21.77 16.38 -2.09
C THR A 1081 -22.29 16.69 -0.70
N VAL A 1082 -22.16 15.75 0.26
CA VAL A 1082 -22.57 15.96 1.65
C VAL A 1082 -21.70 17.01 2.34
N ASP A 1083 -20.38 16.97 2.17
CA ASP A 1083 -19.47 17.98 2.76
C ASP A 1083 -19.83 19.41 2.27
N LYS A 1084 -20.16 19.57 0.97
CA LYS A 1084 -20.59 20.85 0.36
C LYS A 1084 -21.93 21.38 0.89
N CYS A 1085 -22.74 20.57 1.57
CA CYS A 1085 -24.02 21.00 2.17
C CYS A 1085 -23.85 21.69 3.54
N ASN A 1086 -22.63 21.78 4.08
CA ASN A 1086 -22.31 22.25 5.43
C ASN A 1086 -23.24 21.66 6.52
N PRO A 1087 -23.37 20.32 6.59
CA PRO A 1087 -24.38 19.67 7.41
C PRO A 1087 -24.06 19.81 8.91
N GLN A 1088 -25.11 20.00 9.72
CA GLN A 1088 -25.01 20.23 11.16
C GLN A 1088 -26.01 19.35 11.92
N LEU A 1089 -25.62 18.93 13.12
CA LEU A 1089 -26.47 18.15 14.03
C LEU A 1089 -26.46 18.84 15.39
N SER A 1090 -27.64 18.92 16.01
CA SER A 1090 -27.78 19.30 17.42
C SER A 1090 -28.50 18.19 18.17
N TYR A 1091 -28.05 17.84 19.38
CA TYR A 1091 -28.70 16.86 20.25
C TYR A 1091 -29.51 17.52 21.36
N ALA A 1092 -30.64 16.91 21.71
CA ALA A 1092 -31.58 17.41 22.71
C ALA A 1092 -31.73 16.44 23.89
N PHE A 1093 -31.68 16.99 25.10
CA PHE A 1093 -31.74 16.23 26.34
C PHE A 1093 -33.17 15.84 26.74
N SER A 1094 -33.26 14.83 27.60
CA SER A 1094 -34.44 14.55 28.41
C SER A 1094 -34.74 15.66 29.41
N ASP A 1095 -35.99 15.70 29.87
CA ASP A 1095 -36.55 16.75 30.74
C ASP A 1095 -35.87 16.85 32.12
N ASP A 1096 -35.16 15.79 32.52
CA ASP A 1096 -34.35 15.69 33.73
C ASP A 1096 -32.85 15.99 33.50
N GLY A 1097 -32.42 16.15 32.24
CA GLY A 1097 -31.03 16.37 31.86
C GLY A 1097 -30.11 15.14 31.94
N GLN A 1098 -30.63 13.92 32.11
CA GLN A 1098 -29.83 12.71 32.33
C GLN A 1098 -29.56 11.85 31.07
N SER A 1099 -30.21 12.16 29.94
CA SER A 1099 -30.04 11.40 28.69
C SER A 1099 -30.24 12.25 27.44
N ILE A 1100 -29.67 11.82 26.31
CA ILE A 1100 -29.99 12.34 24.98
C ILE A 1100 -31.13 11.50 24.39
N LYS A 1101 -32.24 12.15 23.99
CA LYS A 1101 -33.44 11.46 23.45
C LYS A 1101 -33.60 11.63 21.93
N SER A 1102 -33.07 12.70 21.35
CA SER A 1102 -33.23 13.00 19.93
C SER A 1102 -32.09 13.86 19.39
N VAL A 1103 -31.91 13.82 18.07
CA VAL A 1103 -31.02 14.72 17.33
C VAL A 1103 -31.77 15.39 16.19
N THR A 1104 -31.45 16.63 15.90
CA THR A 1104 -31.98 17.36 14.74
C THR A 1104 -30.86 17.64 13.76
N VAL A 1105 -31.05 17.20 12.52
CA VAL A 1105 -30.13 17.36 11.40
C VAL A 1105 -30.58 18.54 10.54
N THR A 1106 -29.62 19.36 10.15
CA THR A 1106 -29.78 20.55 9.31
C THR A 1106 -28.63 20.64 8.31
N ALA A 1107 -28.77 21.52 7.32
CA ALA A 1107 -27.78 21.84 6.30
C ALA A 1107 -28.10 23.24 5.73
N ASP A 1108 -27.28 23.74 4.81
CA ASP A 1108 -27.63 24.97 4.08
C ASP A 1108 -28.98 24.82 3.37
N GLY A 1109 -29.90 25.76 3.65
CA GLY A 1109 -31.29 25.72 3.19
C GLY A 1109 -32.14 24.56 3.73
N ASN A 1110 -31.62 23.75 4.65
CA ASN A 1110 -32.14 22.42 5.01
C ASN A 1110 -32.36 21.51 3.79
N THR A 1111 -31.41 21.52 2.86
CA THR A 1111 -31.41 20.69 1.66
C THR A 1111 -30.03 20.11 1.44
N CYS A 1112 -29.94 18.90 0.91
CA CYS A 1112 -28.68 18.35 0.40
C CYS A 1112 -28.96 17.42 -0.79
N GLY A 1113 -28.01 17.34 -1.73
CA GLY A 1113 -28.14 16.50 -2.94
C GLY A 1113 -28.09 14.99 -2.65
N LYS A 1114 -27.60 14.61 -1.47
CA LYS A 1114 -27.47 13.22 -0.99
C LYS A 1114 -27.86 13.12 0.50
N PRO A 1115 -28.28 11.94 1.00
CA PRO A 1115 -28.61 11.77 2.41
C PRO A 1115 -27.42 11.99 3.34
N ILE A 1116 -27.62 12.71 4.43
CA ILE A 1116 -26.60 13.00 5.44
C ILE A 1116 -26.51 11.81 6.40
N PRO A 1117 -25.33 11.20 6.61
CA PRO A 1117 -25.18 10.10 7.54
C PRO A 1117 -25.14 10.60 8.99
N VAL A 1118 -25.85 9.90 9.87
CA VAL A 1118 -25.77 10.08 11.33
C VAL A 1118 -25.59 8.72 11.98
N THR A 1119 -24.43 8.46 12.57
CA THR A 1119 -24.21 7.28 13.40
C THR A 1119 -24.92 7.44 14.74
N ILE A 1120 -25.66 6.41 15.16
CA ILE A 1120 -26.25 6.25 16.50
C ILE A 1120 -25.58 5.05 17.21
N PRO A 1121 -25.46 5.05 18.55
CA PRO A 1121 -24.66 4.03 19.24
C PRO A 1121 -25.30 2.64 19.27
N SER A 1122 -26.63 2.56 19.22
CA SER A 1122 -27.41 1.32 19.30
C SER A 1122 -28.85 1.54 18.81
N GLY A 1123 -29.61 0.46 18.67
CA GLY A 1123 -31.05 0.50 18.43
C GLY A 1123 -31.44 1.04 17.06
N SER A 1124 -32.42 1.96 17.05
CA SER A 1124 -33.01 2.53 15.84
C SER A 1124 -33.42 4.00 16.08
N ALA A 1125 -33.73 4.72 15.01
CA ALA A 1125 -34.29 6.06 15.11
C ALA A 1125 -35.54 6.22 14.24
N SER A 1126 -36.48 7.05 14.69
CA SER A 1126 -37.66 7.46 13.94
C SER A 1126 -37.51 8.91 13.47
N ALA A 1127 -37.67 9.14 12.17
CA ALA A 1127 -37.52 10.47 11.56
C ALA A 1127 -38.83 11.27 11.59
N SER A 1128 -38.70 12.59 11.77
CA SER A 1128 -39.79 13.55 11.67
C SER A 1128 -39.27 14.83 10.99
N GLY A 1129 -40.12 15.51 10.21
CA GLY A 1129 -39.71 16.60 9.31
C GLY A 1129 -39.22 16.12 7.93
N GLY A 1130 -38.67 14.90 7.85
CA GLY A 1130 -38.21 14.25 6.61
C GLY A 1130 -38.14 12.72 6.77
N SER A 1131 -37.21 12.06 6.09
CA SER A 1131 -37.04 10.61 6.13
C SER A 1131 -35.62 10.17 6.53
N SER A 1132 -35.51 8.94 7.02
CA SER A 1132 -34.23 8.26 7.30
C SER A 1132 -34.32 6.81 6.85
N THR A 1133 -33.20 6.27 6.35
CA THR A 1133 -33.02 4.84 6.11
C THR A 1133 -31.89 4.32 7.01
N SER A 1134 -32.15 3.24 7.75
CA SER A 1134 -31.15 2.62 8.62
C SER A 1134 -30.25 1.66 7.86
N ASP A 1135 -28.96 1.72 8.14
CA ASP A 1135 -27.90 0.92 7.55
C ASP A 1135 -27.06 0.32 8.69
N VAL A 1136 -26.89 -1.01 8.69
CA VAL A 1136 -26.27 -1.77 9.77
C VAL A 1136 -25.48 -2.92 9.15
N VAL A 1137 -24.18 -3.00 9.45
CA VAL A 1137 -23.29 -4.04 8.91
C VAL A 1137 -22.56 -4.69 10.08
N GLY A 1138 -22.76 -6.00 10.27
CA GLY A 1138 -22.05 -6.76 11.28
C GLY A 1138 -22.31 -6.30 12.72
N SER A 1139 -21.24 -5.85 13.39
CA SER A 1139 -21.25 -5.30 14.75
C SER A 1139 -21.11 -3.77 14.80
N GLU A 1140 -21.21 -3.09 13.65
CA GLU A 1140 -21.05 -1.64 13.59
C GLU A 1140 -22.26 -0.87 14.14
N PRO A 1141 -22.03 0.31 14.78
CA PRO A 1141 -23.13 1.18 15.23
C PRO A 1141 -24.01 1.62 14.04
N PRO A 1142 -25.35 1.58 14.15
CA PRO A 1142 -26.25 1.90 13.04
C PRO A 1142 -26.04 3.30 12.45
N ILE A 1143 -26.00 3.38 11.12
CA ILE A 1143 -25.98 4.64 10.37
C ILE A 1143 -27.41 4.97 9.93
N GLN A 1144 -27.84 6.20 10.20
CA GLN A 1144 -29.11 6.76 9.75
C GLN A 1144 -28.84 7.69 8.57
N TRP A 1145 -29.32 7.33 7.38
CA TRP A 1145 -29.16 8.12 6.16
C TRP A 1145 -30.31 9.11 6.01
N VAL A 1146 -30.10 10.33 6.50
CA VAL A 1146 -31.14 11.35 6.69
C VAL A 1146 -31.34 12.19 5.42
N THR A 1147 -32.54 12.19 4.87
CA THR A 1147 -32.90 12.98 3.70
C THR A 1147 -33.62 14.27 4.12
N LEU A 1148 -32.98 15.42 3.89
CA LEU A 1148 -33.57 16.74 4.12
C LEU A 1148 -34.41 17.20 2.91
N ASN A 1149 -35.44 18.00 3.15
CA ASN A 1149 -36.47 18.35 2.16
C ASN A 1149 -36.87 19.85 2.17
N GLY A 1150 -36.00 20.72 2.67
CA GLY A 1150 -36.30 22.13 2.98
C GLY A 1150 -36.72 22.38 4.43
N SER A 1151 -36.83 21.33 5.25
CA SER A 1151 -37.04 21.41 6.71
C SER A 1151 -35.96 20.62 7.48
N PRO A 1152 -35.62 21.03 8.72
CA PRO A 1152 -34.82 20.21 9.63
C PRO A 1152 -35.46 18.84 9.85
N VAL A 1153 -34.63 17.80 10.06
CA VAL A 1153 -35.12 16.45 10.33
C VAL A 1153 -34.71 16.02 11.74
N THR A 1154 -35.70 15.79 12.60
CA THR A 1154 -35.47 15.30 13.97
C THR A 1154 -35.61 13.78 14.01
N LEU A 1155 -34.51 13.11 14.35
CA LEU A 1155 -34.43 11.69 14.68
C LEU A 1155 -34.72 11.51 16.18
N THR A 1156 -35.81 10.83 16.52
CA THR A 1156 -36.08 10.37 17.90
C THR A 1156 -35.51 8.97 18.07
N LEU A 1157 -34.61 8.80 19.04
CA LEU A 1157 -33.91 7.53 19.30
C LEU A 1157 -34.85 6.53 20.01
N SER A 1158 -34.79 5.25 19.64
CA SER A 1158 -35.52 4.20 20.37
C SER A 1158 -34.92 3.90 21.75
N GLU A 1159 -33.63 4.20 21.91
CA GLU A 1159 -32.87 4.05 23.15
C GLU A 1159 -32.24 5.41 23.48
N ALA A 1160 -32.53 5.94 24.67
CA ALA A 1160 -31.98 7.23 25.11
C ALA A 1160 -30.56 7.04 25.66
N ILE A 1161 -29.61 7.84 25.19
CA ILE A 1161 -28.19 7.69 25.52
C ILE A 1161 -27.94 8.33 26.89
N ALA A 1162 -27.52 7.53 27.87
CA ALA A 1162 -27.13 8.03 29.18
C ALA A 1162 -25.91 8.96 29.11
N ILE A 1163 -25.87 9.95 30.00
CA ILE A 1163 -24.86 11.00 30.03
C ILE A 1163 -23.67 10.62 30.92
#